data_AF-A0A8J7EEX1-F1
#
_entry.id   AF-A0A8J7EEX1-F1
#
_cell.length_a   1.000
_cell.length_b   1.000
_cell.length_c   1.000
_cell.angle_alpha   90.00
_cell.angle_beta   90.00
_cell.angle_gamma   90.00
#
_symmetry.space_group_name_H-M   'P 1'
#
loop_
_entity.id
_entity.type
_entity.pdbx_description
1 polymer ?
#
loop_
_entity_poly.entity_id
_entity_poly.type
_entity_poly.pdbx_seq_one_letter_code
_entity_poly.pdbx_strand_id
1 'polypeptide(L)'
;MKNTEPSPHSRRFSNQLKPLIITAIATSGALHFLAPVLAEGTAAGTDIINRATATYSDGTTDFDAISNTVIIKVEEVRGLTVTDAGFTDANGGSIATSDNLYFDFLVTNTGNADAFVYISGATALGPLATGGTITAVEIIAVNGTNLGTAIAVPTGGSSTNNLATFPNTGIIGADQNFKVRVTMTVTATNAGDAVKVQFGNTADNPPNTQNQQNIRNDSDGASNANDVYTIDANGTLIPANGEREAAASHEEFLATQPKPLAQITLLMTSTTAPGALANDARDDTITYDLDFRVANNPQPGFPAGSLEGTPINLNGSPVERILISTTVPPNTVWNGIAPTVPNGNWIPVYSTDDAYSDTENPINGVNWTTVAPAANTVKRIGFIYDAGTNGALPPGTTVNDFRFTVVTSGLPTSGGTITNIGQIFGQTFGDPANNLVYDESGDQDANNYDDGVFPPNPNISDFIANPKTGTANPNDPDTNNNNTGTGSDGESNVIGILPLPTANSALLNGPNNVPNAIGPTNAQDDFTNAATTVDTVGVQSSVSNPAAVTITNTVRNTVATNLDNVKLLPFAPNAANALTGGVHGTNAGIPDGTTVTIRFGTQTAVYTYTAAGGFAPEAANPPVAIGTLTPNQQQSYQVTVDLPAGTPQIQGYTIPIVAFVDNDSSNSFVATTDTVYNFTNNRIYPGFINLVKAARILDRDGTTQLEPAGPGLSYTNSLTGRPQPGQFVEYQITYQNISEIQPASGGGNVLLTGNSLVINENGAAAPNTWADITTHRQNTVATGGILQFYNGAVLLGSPDPASGAAVTRYVNTIPSLAPQVSGTLTFRRVVN
;
A
#
# COMPACT_ATOMS: atom_id res chain seq x y z
N MET A 1 26.68 -69.61 6.04
CA MET A 1 25.76 -70.31 5.11
C MET A 1 24.44 -69.56 5.13
N LYS A 2 23.82 -69.11 4.03
CA LYS A 2 24.17 -69.16 2.59
C LYS A 2 23.64 -67.87 1.92
N ASN A 3 24.31 -67.39 0.88
CA ASN A 3 23.76 -66.40 -0.05
C ASN A 3 22.58 -66.99 -0.84
N THR A 4 21.68 -66.14 -1.37
CA THR A 4 21.32 -66.09 -2.80
C THR A 4 20.35 -64.95 -3.12
N GLU A 5 20.80 -63.95 -3.88
CA GLU A 5 19.96 -63.35 -4.93
C GLU A 5 20.00 -64.27 -6.18
N PRO A 6 19.12 -64.07 -7.18
CA PRO A 6 19.54 -63.22 -8.30
C PRO A 6 18.43 -62.37 -8.98
N SER A 7 18.81 -61.19 -9.46
CA SER A 7 18.10 -60.42 -10.51
C SER A 7 18.12 -61.14 -11.87
N PRO A 8 17.22 -60.81 -12.83
CA PRO A 8 17.77 -60.28 -14.08
C PRO A 8 16.94 -59.21 -14.85
N HIS A 9 17.69 -58.21 -15.37
CA HIS A 9 17.58 -57.60 -16.72
C HIS A 9 16.37 -56.73 -17.13
N SER A 10 16.65 -55.46 -17.47
CA SER A 10 16.85 -55.12 -18.90
C SER A 10 17.82 -53.95 -19.11
N ARG A 11 18.67 -54.08 -20.13
CA ARG A 11 19.80 -53.21 -20.47
C ARG A 11 19.37 -51.94 -21.21
N ARG A 12 20.14 -50.86 -21.08
CA ARG A 12 20.62 -50.11 -22.25
C ARG A 12 22.14 -49.88 -22.15
N PHE A 13 22.82 -50.01 -23.28
CA PHE A 13 24.27 -49.86 -23.41
C PHE A 13 24.61 -48.48 -24.00
N SER A 14 25.89 -48.12 -23.89
CA SER A 14 26.54 -46.86 -24.24
C SER A 14 26.28 -46.29 -25.65
N ASN A 15 26.38 -44.97 -25.77
CA ASN A 15 27.52 -44.38 -26.49
C ASN A 15 27.84 -42.96 -26.00
N GLN A 16 29.14 -42.68 -25.85
CA GLN A 16 29.69 -41.32 -25.68
C GLN A 16 29.70 -40.61 -27.03
N LEU A 17 29.49 -39.28 -27.06
CA LEU A 17 30.26 -38.30 -27.85
C LEU A 17 29.64 -36.88 -27.80
N LYS A 18 30.33 -35.96 -27.08
CA LYS A 18 30.28 -34.48 -27.19
C LYS A 18 28.95 -33.79 -26.79
N PRO A 19 29.02 -32.62 -26.15
CA PRO A 19 29.25 -31.38 -26.90
C PRO A 19 30.46 -30.55 -26.41
N LEU A 20 31.44 -30.35 -27.30
CA LEU A 20 31.81 -28.96 -27.59
C LEU A 20 30.66 -28.41 -28.47
N ILE A 21 30.31 -27.14 -28.33
CA ILE A 21 29.11 -26.41 -28.83
C ILE A 21 28.08 -26.11 -27.71
N ILE A 22 28.51 -25.54 -26.58
CA ILE A 22 27.72 -24.57 -25.78
C ILE A 22 28.67 -23.51 -25.22
N THR A 23 29.38 -22.84 -26.13
CA THR A 23 30.20 -21.66 -25.77
C THR A 23 30.14 -20.59 -26.86
N ALA A 24 29.62 -20.90 -28.06
CA ALA A 24 29.32 -19.93 -29.11
C ALA A 24 27.97 -19.20 -28.92
N ILE A 25 27.17 -19.56 -27.92
CA ILE A 25 25.80 -19.05 -27.70
C ILE A 25 25.77 -18.09 -26.50
N ALA A 26 26.74 -17.19 -26.43
CA ALA A 26 26.86 -16.16 -25.39
C ALA A 26 27.27 -14.78 -25.94
N THR A 27 27.35 -14.65 -27.26
CA THR A 27 27.45 -13.35 -27.94
C THR A 27 26.37 -13.18 -29.00
N SER A 28 25.92 -14.26 -29.66
CA SER A 28 24.63 -14.27 -30.38
C SER A 28 23.48 -13.99 -29.41
N GLY A 29 22.85 -12.80 -29.49
CA GLY A 29 21.79 -12.31 -28.59
C GLY A 29 20.43 -12.99 -28.74
N ALA A 30 20.39 -14.31 -28.95
CA ALA A 30 19.21 -15.07 -29.36
C ALA A 30 18.33 -15.53 -28.19
N LEU A 31 17.81 -14.59 -27.39
CA LEU A 31 16.68 -14.81 -26.47
C LEU A 31 15.64 -13.69 -26.60
N HIS A 32 15.17 -13.45 -27.83
CA HIS A 32 13.91 -12.74 -28.05
C HIS A 32 12.75 -13.60 -27.52
N PHE A 33 12.31 -13.32 -26.29
CA PHE A 33 10.98 -13.73 -25.86
C PHE A 33 9.97 -13.04 -26.77
N LEU A 34 9.41 -13.79 -27.72
CA LEU A 34 8.23 -13.41 -28.48
C LEU A 34 7.00 -13.43 -27.55
N ALA A 35 6.96 -12.51 -26.60
CA ALA A 35 5.71 -12.08 -26.00
C ALA A 35 4.87 -11.48 -27.13
N PRO A 36 3.60 -11.88 -27.31
CA PRO A 36 2.72 -11.20 -28.24
C PRO A 36 2.58 -9.76 -27.76
N VAL A 37 3.09 -8.81 -28.54
CA VAL A 37 2.88 -7.38 -28.25
C VAL A 37 1.46 -7.06 -28.67
N LEU A 38 0.55 -7.17 -27.71
CA LEU A 38 -0.82 -6.71 -27.87
C LEU A 38 -0.84 -5.19 -27.91
N ALA A 39 -1.90 -4.63 -28.48
CA ALA A 39 -2.20 -3.21 -28.33
C ALA A 39 -2.36 -2.82 -26.87
N GLU A 40 -2.20 -1.52 -26.61
CA GLU A 40 -2.54 -0.85 -25.36
C GLU A 40 -4.07 -0.84 -25.12
N GLY A 41 -4.67 -2.02 -25.02
CA GLY A 41 -5.91 -2.28 -24.29
C GLY A 41 -7.14 -1.45 -24.66
N THR A 42 -7.60 -0.65 -23.72
CA THR A 42 -8.94 -0.03 -23.75
C THR A 42 -9.01 1.08 -24.78
N ALA A 43 -9.98 0.98 -25.68
CA ALA A 43 -10.22 1.96 -26.73
C ALA A 43 -10.36 3.39 -26.19
N ALA A 44 -9.70 4.33 -26.86
CA ALA A 44 -9.68 5.74 -26.50
C ALA A 44 -11.08 6.34 -26.32
N GLY A 45 -11.25 7.21 -25.32
CA GLY A 45 -12.51 7.90 -25.03
C GLY A 45 -13.57 7.11 -24.25
N THR A 46 -13.31 5.84 -23.91
CA THR A 46 -14.21 5.00 -23.11
C THR A 46 -14.41 5.56 -21.70
N ASP A 47 -15.67 5.59 -21.21
CA ASP A 47 -16.03 6.08 -19.87
C ASP A 47 -15.84 4.99 -18.79
N ILE A 48 -14.97 5.27 -17.82
CA ILE A 48 -14.79 4.53 -16.56
C ILE A 48 -15.68 5.18 -15.50
N ILE A 49 -16.82 4.56 -15.21
CA ILE A 49 -17.85 5.05 -14.27
C ILE A 49 -17.76 4.24 -12.98
N ASN A 50 -17.74 4.93 -11.83
CA ASN A 50 -17.61 4.29 -10.53
C ASN A 50 -18.41 5.00 -9.41
N ARG A 51 -19.22 4.24 -8.66
CA ARG A 51 -20.06 4.68 -7.53
C ARG A 51 -20.17 3.57 -6.47
N ALA A 52 -20.07 3.98 -5.21
CA ALA A 52 -20.24 3.13 -4.03
C ALA A 52 -21.71 3.00 -3.63
N THR A 53 -22.03 1.87 -3.01
CA THR A 53 -23.27 1.64 -2.25
C THR A 53 -22.89 1.09 -0.88
N ALA A 54 -23.69 1.35 0.15
CA ALA A 54 -23.53 0.68 1.43
C ALA A 54 -24.86 0.44 2.14
N THR A 55 -24.90 -0.59 2.97
CA THR A 55 -26.02 -0.90 3.88
C THR A 55 -25.50 -0.89 5.33
N TYR A 56 -26.27 -0.38 6.29
CA TYR A 56 -25.90 -0.39 7.71
C TYR A 56 -27.14 -0.35 8.61
N SER A 57 -26.99 -0.62 9.90
CA SER A 57 -28.10 -0.65 10.86
C SER A 57 -27.83 0.21 12.09
N ASP A 58 -28.85 0.86 12.66
CA ASP A 58 -28.74 1.44 14.01
C ASP A 58 -28.90 0.39 15.13
N GLY A 59 -29.18 -0.87 14.76
CA GLY A 59 -29.50 -1.98 15.67
C GLY A 59 -31.00 -2.26 15.78
N THR A 60 -31.85 -1.41 15.21
CA THR A 60 -33.31 -1.57 15.12
C THR A 60 -33.85 -1.41 13.71
N THR A 61 -33.23 -0.53 12.92
CA THR A 61 -33.62 -0.13 11.57
C THR A 61 -32.42 -0.21 10.65
N ASP A 62 -32.63 -0.73 9.43
CA ASP A 62 -31.61 -0.79 8.39
C ASP A 62 -31.73 0.40 7.44
N PHE A 63 -30.58 0.86 6.94
CA PHE A 63 -30.40 2.06 6.13
C PHE A 63 -29.45 1.78 4.97
N ASP A 64 -29.67 2.50 3.88
CA ASP A 64 -28.78 2.53 2.72
C ASP A 64 -28.01 3.86 2.67
N ALA A 65 -26.83 3.83 2.08
CA ALA A 65 -26.05 5.01 1.69
C ALA A 65 -25.45 4.83 0.29
N ILE A 66 -25.23 5.94 -0.42
CA ILE A 66 -24.59 5.96 -1.74
C ILE A 66 -23.50 7.03 -1.78
N SER A 67 -22.47 6.84 -2.60
CA SER A 67 -21.52 7.91 -2.92
C SER A 67 -21.96 8.72 -4.13
N ASN A 68 -21.27 9.83 -4.36
CA ASN A 68 -21.21 10.46 -5.67
C ASN A 68 -20.62 9.47 -6.71
N THR A 69 -20.87 9.74 -7.99
CA THR A 69 -20.26 9.03 -9.12
C THR A 69 -18.95 9.73 -9.51
N VAL A 70 -17.91 8.96 -9.81
CA VAL A 70 -16.70 9.39 -10.50
C VAL A 70 -16.78 8.89 -11.95
N ILE A 71 -16.44 9.74 -12.92
CA ILE A 71 -16.40 9.41 -14.36
C ILE A 71 -15.04 9.87 -14.89
N ILE A 72 -14.34 8.98 -15.59
CA ILE A 72 -13.00 9.21 -16.15
C ILE A 72 -12.99 8.69 -17.59
N LYS A 73 -12.32 9.37 -18.53
CA LYS A 73 -12.19 8.90 -19.92
C LYS A 73 -10.82 8.33 -20.20
N VAL A 74 -10.74 7.23 -20.94
CA VAL A 74 -9.45 6.70 -21.42
C VAL A 74 -8.84 7.65 -22.45
N GLU A 75 -7.53 7.82 -22.40
CA GLU A 75 -6.78 8.69 -23.32
C GLU A 75 -6.46 7.99 -24.65
N GLU A 76 -6.20 8.76 -25.71
CA GLU A 76 -5.65 8.20 -26.95
C GLU A 76 -4.11 8.09 -26.90
N VAL A 77 -3.59 6.91 -27.26
CA VAL A 77 -2.17 6.61 -27.39
C VAL A 77 -1.87 5.90 -28.70
N ARG A 78 -0.79 6.32 -29.37
CA ARG A 78 -0.19 5.56 -30.48
C ARG A 78 0.78 4.52 -29.93
N GLY A 79 1.00 3.47 -30.70
CA GLY A 79 1.98 2.45 -30.35
C GLY A 79 2.52 1.77 -31.60
N LEU A 80 3.83 1.55 -31.65
CA LEU A 80 4.45 0.83 -32.76
C LEU A 80 5.57 -0.06 -32.25
N THR A 81 5.58 -1.31 -32.72
CA THR A 81 6.75 -2.19 -32.59
C THR A 81 7.16 -2.74 -33.94
N VAL A 82 8.45 -2.98 -34.06
CA VAL A 82 9.13 -3.62 -35.18
C VAL A 82 10.01 -4.69 -34.55
N THR A 83 9.59 -5.96 -34.55
CA THR A 83 10.41 -7.04 -33.96
C THR A 83 11.12 -7.83 -35.04
N ASP A 84 12.35 -8.27 -34.78
CA ASP A 84 12.98 -9.31 -35.59
C ASP A 84 12.08 -10.56 -35.63
N ALA A 85 11.71 -10.98 -36.84
CA ALA A 85 10.85 -12.12 -37.13
C ALA A 85 11.65 -13.29 -37.73
N GLY A 86 12.96 -13.29 -37.49
CA GLY A 86 13.94 -14.30 -37.85
C GLY A 86 14.80 -13.89 -39.03
N PHE A 87 16.08 -14.29 -38.99
CA PHE A 87 16.93 -14.32 -40.17
C PHE A 87 16.85 -15.67 -40.89
N THR A 88 17.25 -15.69 -42.15
CA THR A 88 17.57 -16.91 -42.89
C THR A 88 18.79 -16.64 -43.75
N ASP A 89 19.90 -17.31 -43.44
CA ASP A 89 20.96 -17.48 -44.43
C ASP A 89 20.43 -18.34 -45.58
N ALA A 90 20.54 -17.81 -46.80
CA ALA A 90 20.13 -18.47 -48.02
C ALA A 90 20.86 -19.80 -48.29
N ASN A 91 22.00 -20.07 -47.63
CA ASN A 91 22.72 -21.35 -47.72
C ASN A 91 22.64 -22.25 -46.47
N GLY A 92 22.28 -21.73 -45.31
CA GLY A 92 21.97 -22.48 -44.09
C GLY A 92 23.17 -22.88 -43.23
N GLY A 93 24.28 -22.14 -43.31
CA GLY A 93 25.53 -22.41 -42.61
C GLY A 93 25.69 -21.67 -41.26
N SER A 94 26.91 -21.72 -40.73
CA SER A 94 27.39 -20.71 -39.77
C SER A 94 27.72 -19.44 -40.54
N ILE A 95 27.25 -18.28 -40.07
CA ILE A 95 27.38 -16.99 -40.76
C ILE A 95 28.83 -16.73 -41.19
N ALA A 96 29.01 -16.54 -42.48
CA ALA A 96 30.29 -16.40 -43.16
C ALA A 96 30.27 -15.23 -44.16
N THR A 97 31.46 -14.81 -44.59
CA THR A 97 31.62 -13.75 -45.59
C THR A 97 30.97 -14.14 -46.92
N SER A 98 30.20 -13.22 -47.52
CA SER A 98 29.47 -13.36 -48.80
C SER A 98 28.14 -14.12 -48.76
N ASP A 99 27.64 -14.53 -47.59
CA ASP A 99 26.30 -15.11 -47.46
C ASP A 99 25.21 -14.09 -47.85
N ASN A 100 24.06 -14.56 -48.35
CA ASN A 100 22.87 -13.73 -48.51
C ASN A 100 21.92 -14.01 -47.36
N LEU A 101 21.64 -13.00 -46.55
CA LEU A 101 20.77 -13.09 -45.39
C LEU A 101 19.45 -12.37 -45.66
N TYR A 102 18.34 -13.07 -45.46
CA TYR A 102 17.01 -12.48 -45.39
C TYR A 102 16.67 -12.20 -43.94
N PHE A 103 16.35 -10.96 -43.61
CA PHE A 103 15.87 -10.56 -42.29
C PHE A 103 14.39 -10.21 -42.42
N ASP A 104 13.54 -10.99 -41.78
CA ASP A 104 12.12 -10.64 -41.67
C ASP A 104 11.91 -9.79 -40.41
N PHE A 105 11.06 -8.79 -40.48
CA PHE A 105 10.62 -7.96 -39.36
C PHE A 105 9.10 -7.93 -39.30
N LEU A 106 8.53 -8.01 -38.10
CA LEU A 106 7.09 -7.91 -37.86
C LEU A 106 6.78 -6.52 -37.31
N VAL A 107 6.00 -5.74 -38.06
CA VAL A 107 5.55 -4.40 -37.67
C VAL A 107 4.13 -4.51 -37.12
N THR A 108 3.88 -3.99 -35.91
CA THR A 108 2.59 -4.11 -35.21
C THR A 108 2.14 -2.77 -34.67
N ASN A 109 0.88 -2.36 -34.91
CA ASN A 109 0.27 -1.23 -34.19
C ASN A 109 -0.07 -1.68 -32.76
N THR A 110 0.62 -1.09 -31.80
CA THR A 110 0.47 -1.41 -30.37
C THR A 110 -0.25 -0.29 -29.60
N GLY A 111 -0.82 0.69 -30.28
CA GLY A 111 -1.63 1.76 -29.69
C GLY A 111 -3.10 1.36 -29.50
N ASN A 112 -3.87 2.20 -28.81
CA ASN A 112 -5.27 1.91 -28.45
C ASN A 112 -6.31 2.45 -29.47
N ALA A 113 -5.83 2.80 -30.66
CA ALA A 113 -6.62 3.39 -31.74
C ALA A 113 -6.00 3.09 -33.12
N ASP A 114 -6.81 3.25 -34.15
CA ASP A 114 -6.42 3.02 -35.55
C ASP A 114 -5.32 4.00 -36.02
N ALA A 115 -4.36 3.48 -36.78
CA ALA A 115 -3.25 4.25 -37.35
C ALA A 115 -2.92 3.81 -38.78
N PHE A 116 -2.25 4.68 -39.53
CA PHE A 116 -1.42 4.29 -40.68
C PHE A 116 0.04 4.17 -40.22
N VAL A 117 0.87 3.48 -41.00
CA VAL A 117 2.32 3.32 -40.74
C VAL A 117 3.14 3.71 -41.99
N TYR A 118 4.22 4.48 -41.80
CA TYR A 118 5.29 4.74 -42.76
C TYR A 118 6.39 3.68 -42.69
N ILE A 119 6.92 3.28 -43.84
CA ILE A 119 7.88 2.18 -43.98
C ILE A 119 9.08 2.65 -44.81
N SER A 120 10.29 2.52 -44.27
CA SER A 120 11.55 2.90 -44.90
C SER A 120 11.89 2.06 -46.13
N GLY A 121 12.46 2.69 -47.16
CA GLY A 121 12.94 2.02 -48.36
C GLY A 121 14.41 1.58 -48.31
N ALA A 122 14.82 0.71 -49.23
CA ALA A 122 16.18 0.15 -49.28
C ALA A 122 17.30 1.19 -49.33
N THR A 123 17.10 2.35 -49.97
CA THR A 123 18.10 3.43 -50.02
C THR A 123 18.23 4.16 -48.68
N ALA A 124 17.14 4.26 -47.93
CA ALA A 124 17.14 4.92 -46.62
C ALA A 124 17.76 4.03 -45.53
N LEU A 125 17.60 2.71 -45.62
CA LEU A 125 18.20 1.74 -44.70
C LEU A 125 19.67 1.41 -44.99
N GLY A 126 20.14 1.62 -46.23
CA GLY A 126 21.50 1.27 -46.65
C GLY A 126 22.64 1.74 -45.71
N PRO A 127 22.59 2.97 -45.16
CA PRO A 127 23.58 3.45 -44.18
C PRO A 127 23.57 2.75 -42.80
N LEU A 128 22.57 1.91 -42.51
CA LEU A 128 22.34 1.28 -41.21
C LEU A 128 22.78 -0.20 -41.15
N ALA A 129 23.40 -0.71 -42.22
CA ALA A 129 23.90 -2.09 -42.28
C ALA A 129 25.38 -2.19 -41.86
N THR A 130 25.72 -3.19 -41.05
CA THR A 130 27.10 -3.51 -40.65
C THR A 130 27.47 -4.90 -41.14
N GLY A 131 28.67 -5.04 -41.70
CA GLY A 131 29.12 -6.34 -42.21
C GLY A 131 28.27 -6.86 -43.36
N GLY A 132 27.61 -5.98 -44.12
CA GLY A 132 26.87 -6.33 -45.33
C GLY A 132 26.26 -5.15 -46.10
N THR A 133 25.49 -5.42 -47.15
CA THR A 133 24.81 -4.40 -47.99
C THR A 133 23.35 -4.77 -48.27
N ILE A 134 22.41 -3.85 -47.97
CA ILE A 134 20.96 -4.04 -48.19
C ILE A 134 20.60 -3.83 -49.67
N THR A 135 19.70 -4.67 -50.21
CA THR A 135 19.35 -4.72 -51.64
C THR A 135 17.85 -4.57 -51.94
N ALA A 136 16.94 -4.92 -51.02
CA ALA A 136 15.49 -4.83 -51.21
C ALA A 136 14.73 -4.70 -49.88
N VAL A 137 13.53 -4.10 -49.93
CA VAL A 137 12.55 -4.03 -48.82
C VAL A 137 11.15 -4.31 -49.37
N GLU A 138 10.46 -5.31 -48.82
CA GLU A 138 9.16 -5.78 -49.33
C GLU A 138 8.20 -6.19 -48.19
N ILE A 139 6.91 -5.91 -48.29
CA ILE A 139 5.88 -6.46 -47.38
C ILE A 139 5.44 -7.82 -47.91
N ILE A 140 5.51 -8.85 -47.07
CA ILE A 140 5.26 -10.25 -47.45
C ILE A 140 4.07 -10.91 -46.74
N ALA A 141 3.55 -10.32 -45.66
CA ALA A 141 2.32 -10.77 -44.99
C ALA A 141 1.58 -9.61 -44.32
N VAL A 142 0.26 -9.72 -44.16
CA VAL A 142 -0.59 -8.79 -43.37
C VAL A 142 -1.50 -9.63 -42.47
N ASN A 143 -1.58 -9.29 -41.17
CA ASN A 143 -2.36 -9.99 -40.14
C ASN A 143 -2.17 -11.52 -40.20
N GLY A 144 -0.91 -11.97 -40.19
CA GLY A 144 -0.53 -13.39 -40.31
C GLY A 144 -0.78 -14.06 -41.66
N THR A 145 -1.37 -13.37 -42.65
CA THR A 145 -1.68 -13.94 -43.97
C THR A 145 -0.59 -13.55 -44.98
N ASN A 146 0.14 -14.53 -45.50
CA ASN A 146 1.13 -14.33 -46.55
C ASN A 146 0.49 -13.77 -47.84
N LEU A 147 1.16 -12.80 -48.45
CA LEU A 147 0.73 -12.20 -49.71
C LEU A 147 1.18 -13.07 -50.89
N GLY A 148 0.28 -13.31 -51.86
CA GLY A 148 0.60 -14.05 -53.09
C GLY A 148 1.56 -13.32 -54.04
N THR A 149 1.79 -12.04 -53.81
CA THR A 149 2.83 -11.21 -54.43
C THR A 149 3.22 -10.17 -53.38
N ALA A 150 4.52 -10.03 -53.12
CA ALA A 150 5.00 -9.07 -52.13
C ALA A 150 4.72 -7.63 -52.58
N ILE A 151 4.41 -6.75 -51.63
CA ILE A 151 4.22 -5.32 -51.90
C ILE A 151 5.60 -4.66 -51.78
N ALA A 152 6.19 -4.28 -52.90
CA ALA A 152 7.47 -3.58 -52.94
C ALA A 152 7.35 -2.21 -52.27
N VAL A 153 8.23 -1.92 -51.31
CA VAL A 153 8.32 -0.57 -50.72
C VAL A 153 9.18 0.28 -51.67
N PRO A 154 8.75 1.50 -52.06
CA PRO A 154 9.57 2.40 -52.86
C PRO A 154 10.94 2.63 -52.23
N THR A 155 11.99 2.84 -53.04
CA THR A 155 13.38 2.88 -52.54
C THR A 155 13.66 3.97 -51.49
N GLY A 156 12.86 5.04 -51.47
CA GLY A 156 12.89 6.10 -50.45
C GLY A 156 11.86 5.96 -49.31
N GLY A 157 11.03 4.92 -49.30
CA GLY A 157 9.96 4.68 -48.32
C GLY A 157 8.57 5.13 -48.77
N SER A 158 7.53 4.71 -48.03
CA SER A 158 6.12 5.12 -48.22
C SER A 158 5.24 4.69 -47.04
N SER A 159 4.07 5.33 -46.89
CA SER A 159 3.05 4.94 -45.90
C SER A 159 2.01 3.97 -46.45
N THR A 160 1.47 3.13 -45.58
CA THR A 160 0.46 2.09 -45.85
C THR A 160 -0.80 2.60 -46.55
N ASN A 161 -1.24 3.84 -46.29
CA ASN A 161 -2.34 4.49 -47.02
C ASN A 161 -1.99 4.96 -48.45
N ASN A 162 -0.69 5.05 -48.78
CA ASN A 162 -0.17 5.41 -50.09
C ASN A 162 0.35 4.20 -50.89
N LEU A 163 0.58 3.05 -50.23
CA LEU A 163 0.98 1.80 -50.88
C LEU A 163 -0.21 1.18 -51.63
N ALA A 164 -0.13 1.22 -52.95
CA ALA A 164 -1.10 0.53 -53.80
C ALA A 164 -1.20 -0.97 -53.43
N THR A 165 -2.43 -1.50 -53.41
CA THR A 165 -2.79 -2.87 -53.02
C THR A 165 -2.69 -3.24 -51.53
N PHE A 166 -2.33 -2.31 -50.63
CA PHE A 166 -2.42 -2.57 -49.19
C PHE A 166 -3.90 -2.71 -48.73
N PRO A 167 -4.26 -3.70 -47.88
CA PRO A 167 -5.63 -3.90 -47.39
C PRO A 167 -6.21 -2.72 -46.58
N ASN A 168 -7.52 -2.71 -46.34
CA ASN A 168 -8.20 -1.76 -45.45
C ASN A 168 -7.87 -0.27 -45.68
N THR A 169 -7.59 0.13 -46.94
CA THR A 169 -7.14 1.49 -47.30
C THR A 169 -5.91 1.97 -46.52
N GLY A 170 -5.06 1.04 -46.07
CA GLY A 170 -3.86 1.32 -45.28
C GLY A 170 -4.05 1.29 -43.76
N ILE A 171 -5.29 1.21 -43.25
CA ILE A 171 -5.54 1.25 -41.80
C ILE A 171 -5.01 -0.02 -41.14
N ILE A 172 -4.18 0.19 -40.11
CA ILE A 172 -3.69 -0.80 -39.16
C ILE A 172 -4.42 -0.54 -37.84
N GLY A 173 -5.42 -1.37 -37.52
CA GLY A 173 -6.10 -1.27 -36.22
C GLY A 173 -5.20 -1.70 -35.06
N ALA A 174 -5.66 -1.48 -33.83
CA ALA A 174 -5.07 -2.08 -32.64
C ALA A 174 -4.87 -3.61 -32.83
N ASP A 175 -3.73 -4.15 -32.36
CA ASP A 175 -3.28 -5.55 -32.51
C ASP A 175 -2.92 -5.99 -33.94
N GLN A 176 -3.13 -5.15 -34.96
CA GLN A 176 -2.88 -5.52 -36.34
C GLN A 176 -1.41 -5.34 -36.72
N ASN A 177 -0.94 -6.21 -37.62
CA ASN A 177 0.47 -6.34 -37.98
C ASN A 177 0.69 -6.63 -39.46
N PHE A 178 1.92 -6.42 -39.92
CA PHE A 178 2.40 -6.85 -41.24
C PHE A 178 3.89 -7.23 -41.17
N LYS A 179 4.31 -8.17 -42.02
CA LYS A 179 5.69 -8.64 -42.08
C LYS A 179 6.43 -8.00 -43.25
N VAL A 180 7.57 -7.38 -42.96
CA VAL A 180 8.51 -6.78 -43.92
C VAL A 180 9.74 -7.69 -44.05
N ARG A 181 10.30 -7.80 -45.24
CA ARG A 181 11.57 -8.49 -45.51
C ARG A 181 12.62 -7.50 -45.97
N VAL A 182 13.82 -7.60 -45.40
CA VAL A 182 15.03 -6.87 -45.79
C VAL A 182 16.09 -7.89 -46.24
N THR A 183 16.66 -7.68 -47.43
CA THR A 183 17.65 -8.62 -48.01
C THR A 183 19.05 -8.01 -48.00
N MET A 184 20.03 -8.71 -47.42
CA MET A 184 21.43 -8.27 -47.30
C MET A 184 22.44 -9.30 -47.83
N THR A 185 23.58 -8.84 -48.33
CA THR A 185 24.77 -9.68 -48.62
C THR A 185 25.90 -9.39 -47.62
N VAL A 186 26.52 -10.42 -47.01
CA VAL A 186 27.52 -10.31 -45.93
C VAL A 186 28.92 -9.95 -46.42
N THR A 187 29.65 -9.14 -45.65
CA THR A 187 31.03 -8.69 -45.91
C THR A 187 31.99 -8.75 -44.71
N ALA A 188 31.55 -9.19 -43.51
CA ALA A 188 32.40 -9.33 -42.31
C ALA A 188 33.34 -10.57 -42.38
N THR A 189 34.45 -10.60 -41.62
CA THR A 189 35.56 -11.56 -41.88
C THR A 189 36.23 -12.26 -40.69
N ASN A 190 36.21 -11.72 -39.47
CA ASN A 190 37.03 -12.23 -38.36
C ASN A 190 36.23 -12.98 -37.29
N ALA A 191 36.99 -13.80 -36.53
CA ALA A 191 36.72 -14.50 -35.27
C ALA A 191 36.01 -13.71 -34.14
N GLY A 192 34.86 -13.08 -34.40
CA GLY A 192 34.10 -12.26 -33.44
C GLY A 192 33.34 -11.09 -34.07
N ASP A 193 33.51 -10.85 -35.38
CA ASP A 193 32.90 -9.73 -36.11
C ASP A 193 31.37 -9.85 -36.18
N ALA A 194 30.72 -8.69 -36.10
CA ALA A 194 29.28 -8.55 -36.23
C ALA A 194 28.80 -8.53 -37.70
N VAL A 195 27.61 -9.10 -37.92
CA VAL A 195 26.82 -8.97 -39.15
C VAL A 195 25.43 -8.47 -38.75
N LYS A 196 25.07 -7.23 -39.12
CA LYS A 196 23.89 -6.51 -38.63
C LYS A 196 23.06 -5.87 -39.74
N VAL A 197 21.74 -6.09 -39.72
CA VAL A 197 20.75 -5.22 -40.37
C VAL A 197 19.99 -4.47 -39.30
N GLN A 198 19.76 -3.18 -39.51
CA GLN A 198 18.81 -2.36 -38.75
C GLN A 198 17.68 -1.90 -39.70
N PHE A 199 16.44 -2.18 -39.31
CA PHE A 199 15.22 -1.81 -40.01
C PHE A 199 14.44 -0.78 -39.20
N GLY A 200 14.23 0.39 -39.80
CA GLY A 200 13.91 1.61 -39.07
C GLY A 200 15.17 2.27 -38.51
N ASN A 201 15.11 3.59 -38.34
CA ASN A 201 15.98 4.34 -37.45
C ASN A 201 15.11 4.96 -36.36
N THR A 202 15.76 5.22 -35.23
CA THR A 202 15.18 5.73 -33.98
C THR A 202 16.37 6.29 -33.23
N ALA A 203 16.51 7.62 -33.10
CA ALA A 203 17.65 8.14 -32.34
C ALA A 203 17.34 8.22 -30.85
N ASP A 204 18.43 8.15 -30.08
CA ASP A 204 18.37 8.07 -28.64
C ASP A 204 18.16 9.44 -28.00
N ASN A 205 17.11 9.55 -27.18
CA ASN A 205 17.22 10.36 -25.98
C ASN A 205 18.22 9.66 -25.03
N PRO A 206 19.11 10.35 -24.30
CA PRO A 206 20.16 9.69 -23.52
C PRO A 206 19.59 8.70 -22.48
N PRO A 207 20.14 7.47 -22.29
CA PRO A 207 21.37 6.93 -22.88
C PRO A 207 21.19 6.25 -24.25
N ASN A 208 22.31 6.04 -24.93
CA ASN A 208 22.41 5.82 -26.38
C ASN A 208 22.42 4.34 -26.83
N THR A 209 21.26 3.77 -27.13
CA THR A 209 21.10 2.41 -27.69
C THR A 209 20.11 2.36 -28.87
N GLN A 210 20.64 2.33 -30.09
CA GLN A 210 19.89 2.11 -31.34
C GLN A 210 18.89 0.94 -31.27
N ASN A 211 17.86 1.00 -32.12
CA ASN A 211 16.77 0.01 -32.25
C ASN A 211 15.74 0.08 -31.12
N GLN A 212 15.33 1.29 -30.77
CA GLN A 212 14.31 1.48 -29.76
C GLN A 212 12.92 1.16 -30.32
N GLN A 213 12.04 0.68 -29.45
CA GLN A 213 10.67 0.33 -29.78
C GLN A 213 9.75 1.42 -29.22
N ASN A 214 8.71 1.78 -29.96
CA ASN A 214 7.65 2.66 -29.49
C ASN A 214 8.14 4.02 -28.94
N ILE A 215 9.12 4.65 -29.60
CA ILE A 215 9.61 5.99 -29.23
C ILE A 215 8.90 7.08 -30.03
N ARG A 216 9.05 8.35 -29.64
CA ARG A 216 8.30 9.45 -30.22
C ARG A 216 8.95 9.95 -31.51
N ASN A 217 8.21 9.97 -32.62
CA ASN A 217 8.65 10.24 -34.01
C ASN A 217 9.28 11.63 -34.29
N ASP A 218 9.43 12.51 -33.29
CA ASP A 218 10.12 13.80 -33.42
C ASP A 218 11.37 13.89 -32.52
N SER A 219 11.81 12.76 -31.95
CA SER A 219 12.90 12.72 -30.95
C SER A 219 14.29 12.97 -31.53
N ASP A 220 14.52 12.64 -32.81
CA ASP A 220 15.86 12.73 -33.42
C ASP A 220 16.15 14.03 -34.19
N GLY A 221 15.10 14.78 -34.57
CA GLY A 221 15.21 15.99 -35.38
C GLY A 221 15.79 15.77 -36.78
N ALA A 222 15.86 14.53 -37.27
CA ALA A 222 16.45 14.16 -38.54
C ALA A 222 15.41 14.09 -39.67
N SER A 223 15.79 13.50 -40.80
CA SER A 223 14.91 13.28 -41.94
C SER A 223 14.25 11.91 -41.80
N ASN A 224 12.95 11.88 -41.54
CA ASN A 224 12.15 10.66 -41.29
C ASN A 224 11.97 9.67 -42.46
N ALA A 225 12.92 9.62 -43.39
CA ALA A 225 12.91 8.74 -44.55
C ALA A 225 13.41 7.32 -44.23
N ASN A 226 14.27 7.20 -43.21
CA ASN A 226 14.84 5.94 -42.71
C ASN A 226 14.04 5.34 -41.54
N ASP A 227 13.10 6.07 -40.95
CA ASP A 227 12.32 5.65 -39.77
C ASP A 227 11.04 4.89 -40.16
N VAL A 228 10.51 4.09 -39.24
CA VAL A 228 9.24 3.37 -39.40
C VAL A 228 8.29 3.90 -38.32
N TYR A 229 7.24 4.63 -38.71
CA TYR A 229 6.45 5.45 -37.77
C TYR A 229 4.94 5.49 -38.04
N THR A 230 4.13 5.79 -37.01
CA THR A 230 2.67 5.92 -37.09
C THR A 230 2.22 7.27 -37.62
N ILE A 231 1.04 7.28 -38.22
CA ILE A 231 0.31 8.47 -38.63
C ILE A 231 -1.14 8.28 -38.20
N ASP A 232 -1.70 9.25 -37.49
CA ASP A 232 -3.10 9.28 -37.08
C ASP A 232 -4.08 9.03 -38.25
N ALA A 233 -4.95 8.04 -38.08
CA ALA A 233 -5.98 7.68 -39.05
C ALA A 233 -7.34 8.36 -38.81
N ASN A 234 -7.58 8.95 -37.64
CA ASN A 234 -8.92 9.40 -37.22
C ASN A 234 -9.06 10.93 -37.00
N GLY A 235 -7.99 11.66 -36.68
CA GLY A 235 -8.00 13.13 -36.60
C GLY A 235 -8.89 13.74 -35.52
N THR A 236 -9.43 12.93 -34.60
CA THR A 236 -10.53 13.33 -33.69
C THR A 236 -10.04 13.63 -32.28
N LEU A 237 -9.01 12.93 -31.84
CA LEU A 237 -8.20 13.26 -30.67
C LEU A 237 -6.75 13.43 -31.14
N ILE A 238 -5.93 14.14 -30.36
CA ILE A 238 -4.48 14.18 -30.60
C ILE A 238 -3.88 13.15 -29.64
N PRO A 239 -3.12 12.15 -30.12
CA PRO A 239 -2.53 11.14 -29.24
C PRO A 239 -1.69 11.81 -28.16
N ALA A 240 -2.02 11.58 -26.89
CA ALA A 240 -1.39 12.28 -25.77
C ALA A 240 0.10 11.96 -25.65
N ASN A 241 0.51 10.80 -26.16
CA ASN A 241 1.90 10.39 -26.21
C ASN A 241 2.61 10.88 -27.52
N GLY A 242 1.88 11.30 -28.55
CA GLY A 242 2.36 11.69 -29.89
C GLY A 242 2.50 10.51 -30.86
N GLU A 243 2.87 10.77 -32.11
CA GLU A 243 3.17 9.69 -33.08
C GLU A 243 4.37 8.84 -32.63
N ARG A 244 4.40 7.58 -33.08
CA ARG A 244 5.34 6.57 -32.60
C ARG A 244 6.15 5.94 -33.71
N GLU A 245 7.44 5.82 -33.49
CA GLU A 245 8.39 5.14 -34.36
C GLU A 245 9.02 3.93 -33.64
N ALA A 246 9.55 3.00 -34.42
CA ALA A 246 10.24 1.83 -33.90
C ALA A 246 11.28 1.30 -34.89
N ALA A 247 12.35 0.71 -34.37
CA ALA A 247 13.35 0.03 -35.17
C ALA A 247 13.83 -1.25 -34.48
N ALA A 248 14.15 -2.27 -35.27
CA ALA A 248 14.86 -3.46 -34.78
C ALA A 248 16.14 -3.70 -35.58
N SER A 249 17.09 -4.36 -34.93
CA SER A 249 18.20 -5.01 -35.63
C SER A 249 18.30 -6.48 -35.28
N HIS A 250 18.92 -7.21 -36.19
CA HIS A 250 19.40 -8.57 -35.97
C HIS A 250 20.93 -8.56 -36.07
N GLU A 251 21.65 -9.21 -35.15
CA GLU A 251 23.12 -9.23 -35.07
C GLU A 251 23.65 -10.58 -34.53
N GLU A 252 24.78 -11.08 -35.08
CA GLU A 252 25.35 -12.43 -34.82
C GLU A 252 26.91 -12.43 -34.67
N PHE A 253 27.51 -13.35 -33.85
CA PHE A 253 28.87 -13.25 -33.18
C PHE A 253 29.61 -14.59 -32.69
N LEU A 254 30.61 -14.54 -31.71
CA LEU A 254 31.35 -15.60 -30.87
C LEU A 254 31.76 -15.29 -29.32
N ALA A 255 31.83 -16.31 -28.39
CA ALA A 255 31.98 -16.58 -26.85
C ALA A 255 32.66 -15.80 -25.61
N THR A 256 32.24 -15.99 -24.29
CA THR A 256 33.00 -16.21 -22.93
C THR A 256 32.24 -16.08 -21.50
N GLN A 257 32.82 -16.43 -20.26
CA GLN A 257 32.17 -16.58 -18.85
C GLN A 257 33.04 -16.43 -17.48
N PRO A 258 32.53 -16.45 -16.16
CA PRO A 258 33.13 -15.92 -14.84
C PRO A 258 33.43 -16.82 -13.50
N LYS A 259 33.23 -16.35 -12.19
CA LYS A 259 33.92 -16.67 -10.82
C LYS A 259 33.01 -17.13 -9.54
N PRO A 260 33.43 -17.22 -8.21
CA PRO A 260 32.57 -17.53 -6.96
C PRO A 260 32.75 -16.71 -5.58
N LEU A 261 31.94 -16.89 -4.47
CA LEU A 261 32.01 -16.23 -3.07
C LEU A 261 31.00 -16.71 -1.91
N ALA A 262 31.20 -16.44 -0.59
CA ALA A 262 30.24 -16.66 0.57
C ALA A 262 29.68 -15.40 1.32
N GLN A 263 28.52 -15.50 2.01
CA GLN A 263 27.76 -14.36 2.64
C GLN A 263 26.95 -14.71 3.93
N ILE A 264 26.76 -13.77 4.89
CA ILE A 264 26.05 -13.93 6.19
C ILE A 264 25.20 -12.71 6.63
N THR A 265 24.14 -12.90 7.41
CA THR A 265 23.34 -11.83 8.09
C THR A 265 23.09 -12.17 9.57
N LEU A 266 23.14 -11.19 10.48
CA LEU A 266 22.81 -11.26 11.92
C LEU A 266 21.55 -10.44 12.26
N LEU A 267 20.77 -10.90 13.23
CA LEU A 267 19.53 -10.27 13.69
C LEU A 267 19.53 -10.13 15.22
N MET A 268 18.92 -9.07 15.74
CA MET A 268 18.67 -8.83 17.18
C MET A 268 17.23 -8.32 17.41
N THR A 269 16.54 -8.83 18.41
CA THR A 269 15.28 -8.25 18.93
C THR A 269 15.28 -8.23 20.47
N SER A 270 14.27 -7.61 21.07
CA SER A 270 14.13 -7.44 22.51
C SER A 270 12.68 -7.39 23.01
N THR A 271 12.48 -7.52 24.33
CA THR A 271 11.17 -7.36 24.98
C THR A 271 11.30 -6.74 26.37
N THR A 272 10.32 -5.92 26.78
CA THR A 272 10.23 -5.32 28.12
C THR A 272 9.12 -5.93 28.99
N ALA A 273 9.35 -5.95 30.30
CA ALA A 273 8.32 -6.22 31.29
C ALA A 273 8.45 -5.24 32.47
N PRO A 274 7.32 -4.72 33.00
CA PRO A 274 7.34 -3.82 34.16
C PRO A 274 7.84 -4.53 35.41
N GLY A 275 8.54 -3.79 36.26
CA GLY A 275 9.04 -4.25 37.55
C GLY A 275 7.95 -4.49 38.60
N ALA A 276 8.36 -4.60 39.86
CA ALA A 276 7.45 -4.78 40.98
C ALA A 276 6.65 -3.50 41.32
N LEU A 277 7.03 -2.35 40.76
CA LEU A 277 6.46 -1.04 41.05
C LEU A 277 5.71 -0.48 39.84
N ALA A 278 4.38 -0.67 39.80
CA ALA A 278 3.52 -0.30 38.66
C ALA A 278 3.44 1.21 38.28
N ASN A 279 4.28 2.07 38.87
CA ASN A 279 4.44 3.49 38.54
C ASN A 279 5.92 3.94 38.60
N ASP A 280 6.89 3.02 38.48
CA ASP A 280 8.34 3.27 38.53
C ASP A 280 9.03 2.39 37.48
N ALA A 281 9.90 2.94 36.64
CA ALA A 281 10.49 2.24 35.49
C ALA A 281 11.91 1.68 35.75
N ARG A 282 12.33 1.61 37.02
CA ARG A 282 13.72 1.33 37.44
C ARG A 282 14.02 -0.14 37.76
N ASP A 283 12.99 -0.96 37.84
CA ASP A 283 13.08 -2.40 38.08
C ASP A 283 12.45 -3.23 36.94
N ASP A 284 12.20 -2.59 35.80
CA ASP A 284 11.80 -3.22 34.55
C ASP A 284 12.94 -4.09 33.99
N THR A 285 12.59 -5.11 33.21
CA THR A 285 13.58 -6.00 32.56
C THR A 285 13.57 -5.84 31.06
N ILE A 286 14.73 -6.03 30.42
CA ILE A 286 14.87 -6.15 28.96
C ILE A 286 15.53 -7.49 28.63
N THR A 287 14.86 -8.33 27.86
CA THR A 287 15.43 -9.55 27.28
C THR A 287 15.84 -9.27 25.84
N TYR A 288 17.01 -9.76 25.41
CA TYR A 288 17.51 -9.67 24.03
C TYR A 288 17.65 -11.07 23.43
N ASP A 289 17.29 -11.19 22.16
CA ASP A 289 17.30 -12.40 21.34
C ASP A 289 18.09 -12.13 20.06
N LEU A 290 19.03 -13.01 19.68
CA LEU A 290 19.81 -12.92 18.44
C LEU A 290 19.72 -14.21 17.62
N ASP A 291 19.70 -14.06 16.29
CA ASP A 291 19.65 -15.13 15.29
C ASP A 291 20.59 -14.80 14.11
N PHE A 292 21.08 -15.76 13.33
CA PHE A 292 21.86 -15.47 12.10
C PHE A 292 21.66 -16.49 10.96
N ARG A 293 22.00 -16.08 9.73
CA ARG A 293 21.92 -16.89 8.50
C ARG A 293 23.19 -16.82 7.65
N VAL A 294 23.46 -17.88 6.88
CA VAL A 294 24.47 -17.95 5.80
C VAL A 294 23.69 -18.07 4.48
N ALA A 295 23.94 -17.18 3.51
CA ALA A 295 23.14 -17.13 2.28
C ALA A 295 23.31 -18.39 1.41
N ASN A 296 22.28 -18.72 0.61
CA ASN A 296 22.28 -19.88 -0.30
C ASN A 296 22.18 -19.50 -1.79
N ASN A 297 22.20 -18.20 -2.11
CA ASN A 297 21.86 -17.71 -3.44
C ASN A 297 23.11 -17.18 -4.17
N PRO A 298 23.55 -17.81 -5.27
CA PRO A 298 24.65 -17.28 -6.06
C PRO A 298 24.21 -16.04 -6.86
N GLN A 299 24.73 -14.87 -6.46
CA GLN A 299 24.60 -13.64 -7.25
C GLN A 299 25.24 -13.81 -8.64
N PRO A 300 24.82 -13.05 -9.69
CA PRO A 300 25.38 -13.17 -11.04
C PRO A 300 26.90 -13.00 -11.04
N GLY A 301 27.62 -14.05 -11.45
CA GLY A 301 29.08 -14.07 -11.44
C GLY A 301 29.73 -14.73 -10.23
N PHE A 302 28.95 -15.19 -9.22
CA PHE A 302 29.46 -15.80 -7.99
C PHE A 302 28.62 -16.97 -7.44
N PRO A 303 28.93 -18.24 -7.78
CA PRO A 303 28.61 -19.43 -6.99
C PRO A 303 28.85 -19.27 -5.48
N ALA A 304 27.87 -19.67 -4.67
CA ALA A 304 27.87 -19.50 -3.21
C ALA A 304 28.88 -20.40 -2.47
N GLY A 305 29.48 -19.89 -1.39
CA GLY A 305 30.46 -20.57 -0.53
C GLY A 305 30.04 -20.72 0.93
N SER A 306 30.71 -21.60 1.68
CA SER A 306 30.46 -21.87 3.10
C SER A 306 31.19 -20.87 4.02
N LEU A 307 30.75 -20.77 5.28
CA LEU A 307 31.36 -19.94 6.33
C LEU A 307 32.24 -20.79 7.28
N GLU A 308 33.47 -20.35 7.52
CA GLU A 308 34.35 -20.89 8.57
C GLU A 308 34.78 -19.82 9.60
N GLY A 309 35.60 -20.20 10.57
CA GLY A 309 35.99 -19.32 11.69
C GLY A 309 37.06 -18.29 11.33
N THR A 310 37.21 -17.28 12.18
CA THR A 310 38.30 -16.29 12.12
C THR A 310 39.07 -16.27 13.46
N PRO A 311 40.34 -15.86 13.53
CA PRO A 311 41.09 -15.83 14.78
C PRO A 311 40.49 -14.89 15.83
N ILE A 312 40.30 -15.38 17.06
CA ILE A 312 39.91 -14.61 18.25
C ILE A 312 40.82 -14.96 19.44
N ASN A 313 40.94 -14.08 20.45
CA ASN A 313 41.64 -14.38 21.68
C ASN A 313 40.69 -15.00 22.73
N LEU A 314 40.82 -16.31 22.97
CA LEU A 314 39.97 -17.07 23.89
C LEU A 314 40.81 -17.66 25.02
N ASN A 315 40.42 -17.39 26.27
CA ASN A 315 41.10 -17.87 27.48
C ASN A 315 42.63 -17.58 27.47
N GLY A 316 43.05 -16.49 26.81
CA GLY A 316 44.45 -16.08 26.68
C GLY A 316 45.24 -16.76 25.56
N SER A 317 44.60 -17.32 24.54
CA SER A 317 45.29 -17.83 23.33
C SER A 317 44.49 -17.57 22.05
N PRO A 318 45.16 -17.30 20.90
CA PRO A 318 44.49 -17.18 19.61
C PRO A 318 43.92 -18.52 19.14
N VAL A 319 42.65 -18.55 18.73
CA VAL A 319 41.96 -19.71 18.15
C VAL A 319 40.97 -19.27 17.06
N GLU A 320 40.78 -20.07 16.02
CA GLU A 320 39.80 -19.77 14.96
C GLU A 320 38.38 -20.17 15.40
N ARG A 321 37.46 -19.20 15.42
CA ARG A 321 36.06 -19.38 15.82
C ARG A 321 35.15 -18.55 14.94
N ILE A 322 33.92 -19.02 14.74
CA ILE A 322 32.82 -18.10 14.41
C ILE A 322 32.41 -17.47 15.75
N LEU A 323 32.35 -16.14 15.80
CA LEU A 323 32.01 -15.38 17.01
C LEU A 323 30.75 -14.56 16.74
N ILE A 324 29.78 -14.61 17.65
CA ILE A 324 28.67 -13.64 17.77
C ILE A 324 28.91 -12.86 19.07
N SER A 325 28.67 -11.55 19.10
CA SER A 325 28.90 -10.72 20.30
C SER A 325 27.95 -9.53 20.41
N THR A 326 27.70 -9.08 21.64
CA THR A 326 26.82 -7.95 22.00
C THR A 326 27.35 -7.28 23.27
N THR A 327 26.98 -6.02 23.51
CA THR A 327 27.28 -5.31 24.77
C THR A 327 26.27 -5.60 25.87
N VAL A 328 26.60 -5.24 27.11
CA VAL A 328 25.63 -4.99 28.19
C VAL A 328 25.31 -3.48 28.17
N PRO A 329 24.08 -3.07 27.81
CA PRO A 329 23.75 -1.66 27.57
C PRO A 329 23.94 -0.71 28.76
N PRO A 330 24.31 0.56 28.50
CA PRO A 330 24.27 1.62 29.51
C PRO A 330 22.91 1.72 30.23
N ASN A 331 22.94 2.16 31.49
CA ASN A 331 21.78 2.21 32.40
C ASN A 331 21.13 0.84 32.70
N THR A 332 21.74 -0.27 32.28
CA THR A 332 21.32 -1.62 32.63
C THR A 332 22.44 -2.42 33.31
N VAL A 333 22.08 -3.57 33.88
CA VAL A 333 23.02 -4.59 34.36
C VAL A 333 22.57 -5.97 33.87
N TRP A 334 23.51 -6.84 33.49
CA TRP A 334 23.20 -8.25 33.21
C TRP A 334 22.64 -8.91 34.47
N ASN A 335 21.56 -9.68 34.32
CA ASN A 335 20.84 -10.28 35.44
C ASN A 335 21.58 -11.46 36.11
N GLY A 336 22.76 -11.83 35.62
CA GLY A 336 23.58 -12.93 36.16
C GLY A 336 23.10 -14.34 35.78
N ILE A 337 22.09 -14.47 34.92
CA ILE A 337 21.62 -15.75 34.40
C ILE A 337 22.37 -16.07 33.11
N ALA A 338 23.02 -17.24 33.07
CA ALA A 338 23.79 -17.71 31.92
C ALA A 338 22.98 -17.61 30.60
N PRO A 339 23.55 -17.03 29.52
CA PRO A 339 22.87 -16.93 28.24
C PRO A 339 22.42 -18.29 27.68
N THR A 340 21.31 -18.28 26.94
CA THR A 340 20.80 -19.45 26.22
C THR A 340 21.53 -19.59 24.88
N VAL A 341 21.76 -20.83 24.44
CA VAL A 341 22.41 -21.17 23.16
C VAL A 341 21.61 -22.23 22.39
N PRO A 342 21.65 -22.22 21.04
CA PRO A 342 20.84 -23.11 20.20
C PRO A 342 21.09 -24.61 20.40
N ASN A 343 22.36 -25.00 20.59
CA ASN A 343 22.77 -26.40 20.73
C ASN A 343 24.19 -26.51 21.33
N GLY A 344 24.62 -27.74 21.61
CA GLY A 344 25.91 -28.03 22.25
C GLY A 344 27.17 -27.73 21.45
N ASN A 345 27.07 -27.27 20.20
CA ASN A 345 28.22 -26.83 19.41
C ASN A 345 28.55 -25.33 19.63
N TRP A 346 27.67 -24.60 20.33
CA TRP A 346 27.83 -23.20 20.70
C TRP A 346 28.16 -23.07 22.18
N ILE A 347 29.12 -22.20 22.50
CA ILE A 347 29.58 -21.95 23.87
C ILE A 347 29.43 -20.46 24.20
N PRO A 348 28.73 -20.07 25.28
CA PRO A 348 28.67 -18.68 25.70
C PRO A 348 30.02 -18.23 26.26
N VAL A 349 30.42 -17.02 25.90
CA VAL A 349 31.65 -16.35 26.34
C VAL A 349 31.34 -14.95 26.86
N TYR A 350 32.23 -14.45 27.70
CA TYR A 350 32.07 -13.18 28.42
C TYR A 350 33.35 -12.36 28.28
N SER A 351 33.22 -11.04 28.35
CA SER A 351 34.35 -10.14 28.57
C SER A 351 33.99 -9.00 29.53
N THR A 352 35.00 -8.51 30.23
CA THR A 352 34.97 -7.30 31.07
C THR A 352 35.40 -6.04 30.30
N ASP A 353 35.88 -6.18 29.06
CA ASP A 353 36.34 -5.10 28.19
C ASP A 353 35.12 -4.31 27.68
N ASP A 354 35.13 -2.98 27.79
CA ASP A 354 33.93 -2.15 27.63
C ASP A 354 33.94 -1.39 26.30
N ALA A 355 32.99 -1.73 25.42
CA ALA A 355 32.83 -1.08 24.13
C ALA A 355 32.70 0.45 24.23
N TYR A 356 32.11 0.95 25.33
CA TYR A 356 31.85 2.38 25.52
C TYR A 356 33.03 3.14 26.17
N SER A 357 34.14 2.47 26.52
CA SER A 357 35.39 3.12 26.96
C SER A 357 36.64 2.75 26.16
N ASP A 358 36.62 1.63 25.43
CA ASP A 358 37.78 1.06 24.75
C ASP A 358 37.62 1.12 23.21
N THR A 359 38.73 1.10 22.46
CA THR A 359 38.72 1.19 20.98
C THR A 359 38.83 -0.16 20.26
N GLU A 360 38.82 -1.27 21.00
CA GLU A 360 39.05 -2.62 20.46
C GLU A 360 37.75 -3.26 19.93
N ASN A 361 37.88 -4.10 18.89
CA ASN A 361 36.75 -4.84 18.30
C ASN A 361 36.71 -6.30 18.79
N PRO A 362 35.58 -7.01 18.65
CA PRO A 362 35.40 -8.34 19.26
C PRO A 362 36.42 -9.41 18.87
N ILE A 363 37.09 -9.29 17.72
CA ILE A 363 38.07 -10.26 17.22
C ILE A 363 39.52 -9.79 17.40
N ASN A 364 39.76 -8.49 17.55
CA ASN A 364 41.07 -7.88 17.74
C ASN A 364 41.05 -6.95 18.97
N GLY A 365 41.73 -7.39 20.04
CA GLY A 365 41.93 -6.65 21.28
C GLY A 365 41.07 -7.09 22.48
N VAL A 366 39.88 -7.66 22.24
CA VAL A 366 38.99 -8.19 23.31
C VAL A 366 39.46 -9.57 23.82
N ASN A 367 39.42 -9.76 25.14
CA ASN A 367 39.75 -11.04 25.80
C ASN A 367 38.47 -11.79 26.19
N TRP A 368 38.19 -12.91 25.53
CA TRP A 368 37.01 -13.73 25.84
C TRP A 368 37.30 -14.84 26.85
N THR A 369 36.42 -15.02 27.83
CA THR A 369 36.47 -16.15 28.78
C THR A 369 35.23 -17.04 28.68
N THR A 370 35.42 -18.36 28.81
CA THR A 370 34.31 -19.33 28.91
C THR A 370 33.76 -19.47 30.34
N VAL A 371 34.37 -18.78 31.30
CA VAL A 371 33.92 -18.71 32.70
C VAL A 371 33.40 -17.30 32.96
N ALA A 372 32.17 -17.18 33.46
CA ALA A 372 31.51 -15.90 33.71
C ALA A 372 32.16 -15.10 34.85
N PRO A 373 32.51 -13.82 34.64
CA PRO A 373 32.82 -12.86 35.70
C PRO A 373 31.62 -12.57 36.61
N ALA A 374 31.82 -11.72 37.63
CA ALA A 374 30.72 -11.22 38.45
C ALA A 374 29.72 -10.41 37.60
N ALA A 375 28.41 -10.57 37.82
CA ALA A 375 27.39 -10.12 36.87
C ALA A 375 27.42 -8.61 36.56
N ASN A 376 27.76 -7.78 37.55
CA ASN A 376 27.92 -6.33 37.42
C ASN A 376 29.27 -5.88 36.80
N THR A 377 30.15 -6.83 36.44
CA THR A 377 31.44 -6.58 35.78
C THR A 377 31.48 -7.07 34.32
N VAL A 378 30.47 -7.83 33.89
CA VAL A 378 30.33 -8.25 32.49
C VAL A 378 29.95 -7.04 31.64
N LYS A 379 30.69 -6.83 30.55
CA LYS A 379 30.51 -5.71 29.62
C LYS A 379 30.17 -6.16 28.20
N ARG A 380 30.61 -7.36 27.82
CA ARG A 380 30.23 -8.04 26.59
C ARG A 380 29.80 -9.48 26.86
N ILE A 381 28.80 -9.92 26.11
CA ILE A 381 28.32 -11.30 26.04
C ILE A 381 28.51 -11.76 24.60
N GLY A 382 28.93 -13.00 24.40
CA GLY A 382 29.11 -13.57 23.07
C GLY A 382 28.95 -15.08 23.04
N PHE A 383 29.04 -15.63 21.84
CA PHE A 383 28.79 -17.03 21.54
C PHE A 383 29.79 -17.50 20.49
N ILE A 384 30.47 -18.62 20.73
CA ILE A 384 31.50 -19.14 19.81
C ILE A 384 31.16 -20.53 19.26
N TYR A 385 31.58 -20.77 18.02
CA TYR A 385 31.50 -22.07 17.34
C TYR A 385 32.86 -22.45 16.72
N ASP A 386 33.24 -23.72 16.86
CA ASP A 386 34.49 -24.28 16.34
C ASP A 386 34.25 -25.04 15.03
N ALA A 387 34.53 -24.40 13.89
CA ALA A 387 34.37 -24.98 12.56
C ALA A 387 35.42 -26.07 12.25
N GLY A 388 36.60 -26.04 12.88
CA GLY A 388 37.62 -27.08 12.72
C GLY A 388 37.22 -28.41 13.38
N THR A 389 36.43 -28.33 14.45
CA THR A 389 35.86 -29.49 15.16
C THR A 389 34.52 -29.94 14.58
N ASN A 390 33.65 -29.00 14.18
CA ASN A 390 32.24 -29.29 13.82
C ASN A 390 31.92 -29.14 12.33
N GLY A 391 32.86 -28.66 11.51
CA GLY A 391 32.68 -28.36 10.08
C GLY A 391 32.34 -26.89 9.81
N ALA A 392 32.70 -26.39 8.62
CA ALA A 392 32.24 -25.10 8.12
C ALA A 392 30.73 -25.10 7.89
N LEU A 393 30.06 -23.98 8.16
CA LEU A 393 28.61 -23.83 7.98
C LEU A 393 28.29 -23.63 6.49
N PRO A 394 27.59 -24.56 5.82
CA PRO A 394 27.32 -24.47 4.39
C PRO A 394 26.36 -23.33 4.03
N PRO A 395 26.32 -22.92 2.74
CA PRO A 395 25.26 -22.06 2.20
C PRO A 395 23.87 -22.50 2.65
N GLY A 396 23.03 -21.56 3.08
CA GLY A 396 21.68 -21.83 3.58
C GLY A 396 21.58 -22.29 5.03
N THR A 397 22.65 -22.17 5.82
CA THR A 397 22.59 -22.42 7.27
C THR A 397 21.81 -21.30 7.98
N THR A 398 21.02 -21.63 8.99
CA THR A 398 20.33 -20.67 9.88
C THR A 398 20.44 -21.16 11.32
N VAL A 399 20.70 -20.26 12.27
CA VAL A 399 20.93 -20.57 13.68
C VAL A 399 20.24 -19.53 14.55
N ASN A 400 19.35 -19.98 15.44
CA ASN A 400 18.46 -19.13 16.22
C ASN A 400 18.61 -19.36 17.74
N ASP A 401 17.93 -18.55 18.56
CA ASP A 401 17.79 -18.71 20.03
C ASP A 401 19.05 -18.38 20.87
N PHE A 402 19.82 -17.36 20.49
CA PHE A 402 20.85 -16.78 21.37
C PHE A 402 20.23 -15.71 22.28
N ARG A 403 20.01 -15.99 23.58
CA ARG A 403 19.25 -15.08 24.48
C ARG A 403 20.00 -14.68 25.76
N PHE A 404 19.90 -13.41 26.15
CA PHE A 404 20.30 -12.89 27.47
C PHE A 404 19.33 -11.82 28.01
N THR A 405 19.50 -11.37 29.26
CA THR A 405 18.55 -10.42 29.90
C THR A 405 19.24 -9.46 30.86
N VAL A 406 18.76 -8.21 30.86
CA VAL A 406 19.26 -7.11 31.69
C VAL A 406 18.10 -6.44 32.47
N VAL A 407 18.44 -5.60 33.46
CA VAL A 407 17.48 -4.85 34.31
C VAL A 407 17.73 -3.35 34.21
N THR A 408 16.69 -2.50 34.14
CA THR A 408 16.73 -1.04 33.90
C THR A 408 17.16 -0.19 35.12
N SER A 409 18.10 -0.71 35.91
CA SER A 409 18.50 -0.16 37.22
C SER A 409 19.09 1.26 37.20
N GLY A 410 19.36 1.84 36.03
CA GLY A 410 19.84 3.21 35.85
C GLY A 410 18.82 4.25 35.36
N LEU A 411 17.55 3.91 35.17
CA LEU A 411 16.53 4.85 34.63
C LEU A 411 15.92 5.81 35.68
N PRO A 412 15.14 6.83 35.25
CA PRO A 412 14.24 7.62 36.11
C PRO A 412 12.91 6.89 36.41
N THR A 413 12.21 7.28 37.49
CA THR A 413 10.89 6.72 37.84
C THR A 413 9.82 6.94 36.77
N SER A 414 9.96 7.98 35.96
CA SER A 414 9.06 8.33 34.86
C SER A 414 9.33 7.58 33.55
N GLY A 415 10.32 6.68 33.52
CA GLY A 415 10.80 6.05 32.28
C GLY A 415 11.96 6.79 31.61
N GLY A 416 12.49 6.16 30.56
CA GLY A 416 13.61 6.61 29.74
C GLY A 416 13.87 5.62 28.59
N THR A 417 15.05 5.68 27.98
CA THR A 417 15.40 4.89 26.77
C THR A 417 16.69 4.08 26.97
N ILE A 418 16.74 2.88 26.40
CA ILE A 418 17.89 1.95 26.40
C ILE A 418 18.17 1.50 24.96
N THR A 419 19.45 1.26 24.61
CA THR A 419 19.87 0.84 23.25
C THR A 419 20.93 -0.25 23.21
N ASN A 420 20.92 -1.13 22.20
CA ASN A 420 21.91 -2.23 22.03
C ASN A 420 22.13 -2.63 20.55
N ILE A 421 23.21 -3.35 20.25
CA ILE A 421 23.55 -3.91 18.93
C ILE A 421 24.36 -5.22 19.06
N GLY A 422 24.25 -6.12 18.07
CA GLY A 422 25.03 -7.36 17.94
C GLY A 422 25.97 -7.37 16.73
N GLN A 423 26.98 -8.24 16.74
CA GLN A 423 27.99 -8.39 15.67
C GLN A 423 28.39 -9.87 15.47
N ILE A 424 28.72 -10.30 14.25
CA ILE A 424 29.18 -11.67 13.89
C ILE A 424 30.43 -11.67 12.99
N PHE A 425 31.27 -12.71 13.10
CA PHE A 425 32.57 -12.81 12.42
C PHE A 425 32.93 -14.23 11.94
N GLY A 426 33.52 -14.36 10.73
CA GLY A 426 34.00 -15.62 10.12
C GLY A 426 34.83 -15.40 8.83
N GLN A 427 34.99 -16.42 7.98
CA GLN A 427 35.70 -16.39 6.68
C GLN A 427 35.02 -17.26 5.60
N THR A 428 35.34 -17.06 4.32
CA THR A 428 34.85 -17.93 3.22
C THR A 428 35.65 -19.22 3.13
N PHE A 429 34.98 -20.37 3.27
CA PHE A 429 35.60 -21.69 3.26
C PHE A 429 36.42 -21.96 1.99
N GLY A 430 37.73 -22.13 2.15
CA GLY A 430 38.64 -22.42 1.06
C GLY A 430 38.96 -21.25 0.13
N ASP A 431 38.64 -20.01 0.52
CA ASP A 431 39.21 -18.81 -0.09
C ASP A 431 40.70 -18.70 0.30
N PRO A 432 41.66 -18.82 -0.64
CA PRO A 432 43.08 -18.78 -0.32
C PRO A 432 43.58 -17.39 0.13
N ALA A 433 42.72 -16.36 0.09
CA ALA A 433 43.00 -15.03 0.61
C ALA A 433 42.54 -14.82 2.06
N ASN A 434 41.78 -15.75 2.67
CA ASN A 434 41.32 -15.69 4.07
C ASN A 434 40.60 -14.38 4.45
N ASN A 435 39.75 -13.85 3.55
CA ASN A 435 39.06 -12.58 3.80
C ASN A 435 38.04 -12.69 4.94
N LEU A 436 37.95 -11.62 5.75
CA LEU A 436 36.99 -11.53 6.85
C LEU A 436 35.56 -11.37 6.31
N VAL A 437 34.66 -12.21 6.82
CA VAL A 437 33.22 -12.11 6.69
C VAL A 437 32.69 -11.58 8.03
N TYR A 438 32.00 -10.44 8.02
CA TYR A 438 31.62 -9.67 9.22
C TYR A 438 30.25 -9.02 9.00
N ASP A 439 29.41 -8.98 10.03
CA ASP A 439 28.07 -8.39 9.93
C ASP A 439 27.60 -7.79 11.28
N GLU A 440 26.77 -6.74 11.27
CA GLU A 440 26.13 -6.13 12.44
C GLU A 440 24.61 -6.33 12.39
N SER A 441 23.94 -6.42 13.55
CA SER A 441 22.48 -6.59 13.56
C SER A 441 21.73 -5.27 13.39
N GLY A 442 20.63 -5.28 12.64
CA GLY A 442 19.64 -4.18 12.58
C GLY A 442 18.86 -4.16 11.27
N ASP A 443 19.47 -4.69 10.22
CA ASP A 443 18.97 -4.71 8.86
C ASP A 443 18.66 -6.15 8.35
N GLN A 444 18.62 -6.33 7.03
CA GLN A 444 18.47 -7.63 6.35
C GLN A 444 19.59 -7.94 5.35
N ASP A 445 20.56 -7.04 5.15
CA ASP A 445 21.64 -7.25 4.21
C ASP A 445 22.69 -8.21 4.78
N ALA A 446 23.81 -8.36 4.10
CA ALA A 446 24.78 -9.39 4.43
C ALA A 446 26.19 -8.83 4.40
N ASN A 447 27.07 -9.40 5.21
CA ASN A 447 28.47 -8.99 5.33
C ASN A 447 28.67 -7.48 5.59
N ASN A 448 27.71 -6.81 6.27
CA ASN A 448 27.72 -5.37 6.52
C ASN A 448 27.90 -4.57 5.20
N TYR A 449 27.15 -4.93 4.16
CA TYR A 449 27.02 -4.12 2.94
C TYR A 449 26.11 -2.92 3.20
N ASP A 450 26.38 -1.78 2.55
CA ASP A 450 25.43 -0.65 2.54
C ASP A 450 24.16 -1.05 1.77
N ASP A 451 22.99 -0.56 2.19
CA ASP A 451 21.67 -0.81 1.58
C ASP A 451 21.71 -0.89 0.03
N GLY A 452 21.64 -2.11 -0.51
CA GLY A 452 21.60 -2.35 -1.97
C GLY A 452 22.91 -2.12 -2.74
N VAL A 453 24.06 -1.95 -2.07
CA VAL A 453 25.39 -1.79 -2.70
C VAL A 453 26.11 -3.13 -2.78
N PHE A 454 26.17 -3.69 -3.99
CA PHE A 454 26.89 -4.95 -4.26
C PHE A 454 28.41 -4.74 -4.46
N PRO A 455 29.26 -5.71 -4.08
CA PRO A 455 30.70 -5.65 -4.33
C PRO A 455 31.03 -5.49 -5.83
N PRO A 456 31.81 -4.46 -6.25
CA PRO A 456 31.79 -3.93 -7.62
C PRO A 456 32.69 -4.66 -8.65
N ASN A 457 33.14 -5.89 -8.41
CA ASN A 457 34.20 -6.52 -9.23
C ASN A 457 34.03 -8.04 -9.42
N PRO A 458 33.90 -8.60 -10.64
CA PRO A 458 33.79 -10.06 -10.89
C PRO A 458 34.97 -10.92 -10.40
N ASN A 459 36.03 -10.33 -9.86
CA ASN A 459 37.13 -11.01 -9.19
C ASN A 459 37.02 -11.00 -7.64
N ILE A 460 35.83 -10.98 -7.02
CA ILE A 460 35.67 -10.91 -5.53
C ILE A 460 36.36 -12.07 -4.79
N SER A 461 37.61 -11.86 -4.38
CA SER A 461 38.28 -12.53 -3.26
C SER A 461 39.13 -11.48 -2.54
N ASP A 462 38.62 -10.23 -2.50
CA ASP A 462 39.31 -9.02 -2.07
C ASP A 462 38.34 -8.09 -1.27
N PHE A 463 37.27 -8.62 -0.67
CA PHE A 463 36.43 -7.82 0.24
C PHE A 463 37.13 -7.70 1.59
N ILE A 464 37.48 -6.47 1.98
CA ILE A 464 38.19 -6.18 3.22
C ILE A 464 37.23 -5.45 4.17
N ALA A 465 36.60 -6.20 5.07
CA ALA A 465 35.72 -5.64 6.10
C ALA A 465 36.51 -4.77 7.11
N ASN A 466 35.85 -3.73 7.65
CA ASN A 466 36.39 -2.83 8.67
C ASN A 466 35.59 -2.92 9.99
N PRO A 467 35.86 -3.92 10.85
CA PRO A 467 35.00 -4.25 11.99
C PRO A 467 35.00 -3.20 13.12
N LYS A 468 33.81 -2.80 13.56
CA LYS A 468 33.60 -1.82 14.65
C LYS A 468 33.74 -2.39 16.06
N THR A 469 33.79 -1.49 17.05
CA THR A 469 33.85 -1.82 18.49
C THR A 469 32.59 -2.45 19.07
N GLY A 470 31.43 -2.33 18.40
CA GLY A 470 30.14 -2.84 18.88
C GLY A 470 29.38 -1.89 19.81
N THR A 471 29.70 -0.60 19.83
CA THR A 471 28.89 0.41 20.55
C THR A 471 27.59 0.71 19.80
N ALA A 472 26.45 0.56 20.46
CA ALA A 472 25.16 0.96 19.89
C ALA A 472 25.08 2.48 19.70
N ASN A 473 24.59 2.93 18.54
CA ASN A 473 24.37 4.32 18.20
C ASN A 473 22.88 4.68 18.34
N PRO A 474 22.45 5.42 19.37
CA PRO A 474 21.04 5.76 19.56
C PRO A 474 20.47 6.72 18.48
N ASN A 475 21.32 7.27 17.61
CA ASN A 475 20.89 8.10 16.48
C ASN A 475 20.72 7.30 15.18
N ASP A 476 20.91 5.98 15.23
CA ASP A 476 20.89 5.07 14.09
C ASP A 476 20.07 3.82 14.45
N PRO A 477 18.73 3.94 14.52
CA PRO A 477 17.93 3.07 15.36
C PRO A 477 16.94 2.17 14.60
N ASP A 478 16.99 0.86 14.88
CA ASP A 478 15.83 -0.01 14.73
C ASP A 478 14.80 0.30 15.83
N THR A 479 14.02 1.35 15.58
CA THR A 479 12.95 1.83 16.48
C THR A 479 11.77 0.86 16.61
N ASN A 480 11.64 -0.10 15.69
CA ASN A 480 10.54 -1.07 15.68
C ASN A 480 10.95 -2.43 16.26
N ASN A 481 12.24 -2.63 16.55
CA ASN A 481 12.75 -3.80 17.23
C ASN A 481 12.40 -5.09 16.45
N ASN A 482 12.71 -5.08 15.16
CA ASN A 482 12.29 -6.10 14.20
C ASN A 482 13.31 -6.36 13.08
N ASN A 483 14.52 -5.78 13.13
CA ASN A 483 15.56 -5.87 12.10
C ASN A 483 15.09 -5.36 10.72
N THR A 484 14.51 -4.15 10.73
CA THR A 484 14.13 -3.40 9.51
C THR A 484 14.68 -1.96 9.55
N GLY A 485 15.87 -1.80 10.11
CA GLY A 485 16.67 -0.59 9.91
C GLY A 485 17.01 -0.37 8.42
N THR A 486 17.49 0.84 8.13
CA THR A 486 17.99 1.25 6.82
C THR A 486 19.16 2.21 7.03
N GLY A 487 20.34 1.91 6.48
CA GLY A 487 21.57 2.58 6.88
C GLY A 487 22.81 2.12 6.11
N SER A 488 23.94 2.65 6.55
CA SER A 488 25.27 2.11 6.26
C SER A 488 25.76 1.43 7.52
N ASP A 489 26.09 0.14 7.44
CA ASP A 489 26.22 -0.76 8.61
C ASP A 489 24.89 -0.96 9.38
N GLY A 490 24.86 -1.92 10.32
CA GLY A 490 23.63 -2.30 11.06
C GLY A 490 23.19 -1.36 12.20
N GLU A 491 21.88 -1.35 12.47
CA GLU A 491 21.18 -0.38 13.33
C GLU A 491 20.87 -0.86 14.77
N SER A 492 20.80 0.11 15.69
CA SER A 492 20.66 -0.14 17.13
C SER A 492 19.21 -0.30 17.60
N ASN A 493 18.96 -1.32 18.41
CA ASN A 493 17.65 -1.61 19.03
C ASN A 493 17.25 -0.56 20.09
N VAL A 494 15.98 -0.10 20.20
CA VAL A 494 15.55 1.03 21.10
C VAL A 494 14.17 0.83 21.81
N ILE A 495 13.98 1.23 23.09
CA ILE A 495 12.76 0.93 23.92
C ILE A 495 12.33 2.05 24.96
N GLY A 496 11.05 2.16 25.43
CA GLY A 496 10.48 3.16 26.43
C GLY A 496 9.05 2.87 27.07
N ILE A 497 8.37 3.79 27.85
CA ILE A 497 7.08 3.60 28.70
C ILE A 497 6.19 4.90 28.98
N LEU A 498 4.82 4.86 29.27
CA LEU A 498 3.89 6.00 29.69
C LEU A 498 2.50 5.69 30.46
N PRO A 499 1.74 6.68 31.10
CA PRO A 499 0.48 6.53 31.95
C PRO A 499 -0.81 7.44 31.68
N LEU A 500 -1.94 7.42 32.50
CA LEU A 500 -3.30 8.07 32.26
C LEU A 500 -4.21 8.61 33.48
N PRO A 501 -5.31 9.45 33.29
CA PRO A 501 -6.27 10.03 34.33
C PRO A 501 -7.86 10.05 34.07
N THR A 502 -8.74 10.71 34.90
CA THR A 502 -10.28 10.66 34.89
C THR A 502 -11.12 11.91 35.44
N ALA A 503 -12.49 12.03 35.27
CA ALA A 503 -13.39 13.20 35.67
C ALA A 503 -14.94 12.94 36.04
N ASN A 504 -15.84 13.97 36.28
CA ASN A 504 -17.30 13.89 36.75
C ASN A 504 -18.23 15.19 36.59
N SER A 505 -19.61 15.18 36.80
CA SER A 505 -20.58 16.36 36.69
C SER A 505 -21.93 16.39 37.56
N ALA A 506 -23.08 17.00 37.10
CA ALA A 506 -24.13 17.77 37.91
C ALA A 506 -25.71 17.51 37.87
N LEU A 507 -26.61 18.42 37.34
CA LEU A 507 -28.11 18.60 37.58
C LEU A 507 -29.04 18.45 36.29
N LEU A 508 -30.37 18.06 36.29
CA LEU A 508 -30.86 16.95 35.39
C LEU A 508 -32.23 16.90 34.59
N ASN A 509 -32.13 16.83 33.25
CA ASN A 509 -33.12 16.35 32.26
C ASN A 509 -32.34 15.76 31.06
N GLY A 510 -32.59 14.52 30.65
CA GLY A 510 -31.73 13.87 29.64
C GLY A 510 -32.34 12.63 28.99
N PRO A 511 -31.53 11.75 28.37
CA PRO A 511 -32.01 10.55 27.69
C PRO A 511 -32.80 9.61 28.59
N ASN A 512 -33.55 8.69 27.97
CA ASN A 512 -34.40 7.73 28.66
C ASN A 512 -33.67 6.98 29.80
N ASN A 513 -34.13 7.18 31.03
CA ASN A 513 -33.57 6.66 32.29
C ASN A 513 -32.15 7.12 32.65
N VAL A 514 -31.57 8.07 31.90
CA VAL A 514 -30.25 8.67 32.18
C VAL A 514 -30.35 10.20 32.21
N PRO A 515 -31.17 10.77 33.13
CA PRO A 515 -31.35 12.22 33.23
C PRO A 515 -30.06 12.96 33.64
N ASN A 516 -29.06 12.23 34.17
CA ASN A 516 -27.72 12.74 34.51
C ASN A 516 -26.68 12.56 33.43
N ALA A 517 -27.12 12.43 32.18
CA ALA A 517 -26.20 12.45 31.05
C ALA A 517 -25.42 13.78 31.00
N ILE A 518 -24.24 13.73 30.39
CA ILE A 518 -23.36 14.87 30.22
C ILE A 518 -23.04 14.94 28.74
N GLY A 519 -23.60 15.96 28.08
CA GLY A 519 -23.34 16.31 26.69
C GLY A 519 -22.00 17.01 26.51
N PRO A 520 -21.70 17.45 25.26
CA PRO A 520 -20.38 17.90 24.82
C PRO A 520 -19.64 18.82 25.79
N THR A 521 -20.37 19.65 26.55
CA THR A 521 -19.78 20.49 27.59
C THR A 521 -20.26 20.13 29.00
N ASN A 522 -21.54 19.83 29.21
CA ASN A 522 -22.10 19.67 30.56
C ASN A 522 -23.46 18.93 30.59
N ALA A 523 -24.13 18.90 31.74
CA ALA A 523 -25.44 18.24 31.90
C ALA A 523 -26.62 19.07 31.34
N GLN A 524 -26.37 20.23 30.71
CA GLN A 524 -27.38 21.05 30.01
C GLN A 524 -27.25 20.96 28.49
N ASP A 525 -26.41 20.07 27.94
CA ASP A 525 -26.32 19.83 26.50
C ASP A 525 -26.22 18.34 26.13
N ASP A 526 -26.59 17.47 27.07
CA ASP A 526 -26.76 16.03 26.81
C ASP A 526 -27.76 15.78 25.68
N PHE A 527 -27.72 14.57 25.12
CA PHE A 527 -28.38 14.31 23.86
C PHE A 527 -28.82 12.86 23.63
N THR A 528 -29.85 12.74 22.80
CA THR A 528 -30.23 11.51 22.13
C THR A 528 -30.07 11.70 20.62
N ASN A 529 -29.13 10.98 20.00
CA ASN A 529 -29.08 10.82 18.56
C ASN A 529 -30.09 9.74 18.13
N ALA A 530 -30.90 10.02 17.12
CA ALA A 530 -31.85 9.08 16.53
C ALA A 530 -31.88 9.21 14.99
N ALA A 531 -31.88 8.07 14.31
CA ALA A 531 -31.88 8.01 12.85
C ALA A 531 -33.30 7.96 12.29
N THR A 532 -33.46 8.29 11.01
CA THR A 532 -34.71 8.08 10.27
C THR A 532 -34.46 7.67 8.83
N THR A 533 -35.38 6.88 8.28
CA THR A 533 -35.36 6.45 6.90
C THR A 533 -35.83 7.57 5.96
N VAL A 534 -35.45 7.43 4.70
CA VAL A 534 -35.73 8.40 3.63
C VAL A 534 -36.43 7.67 2.48
N ASP A 535 -37.26 8.39 1.74
CA ASP A 535 -37.99 7.87 0.58
C ASP A 535 -37.10 7.65 -0.66
N THR A 536 -36.03 8.42 -0.80
CA THR A 536 -35.00 8.24 -1.83
C THR A 536 -33.61 8.44 -1.24
N VAL A 537 -32.76 7.40 -1.30
CA VAL A 537 -31.39 7.42 -0.81
C VAL A 537 -30.54 8.38 -1.65
N GLY A 538 -29.84 9.31 -0.99
CA GLY A 538 -29.01 10.31 -1.64
C GLY A 538 -27.60 10.43 -1.04
N VAL A 539 -26.78 11.24 -1.70
CA VAL A 539 -25.54 11.78 -1.10
C VAL A 539 -25.87 12.90 -0.12
N GLN A 540 -24.91 13.34 0.70
CA GLN A 540 -25.09 14.51 1.57
C GLN A 540 -25.67 15.72 0.83
N SER A 541 -26.61 16.41 1.47
CA SER A 541 -27.41 17.52 0.92
C SER A 541 -28.45 17.15 -0.15
N SER A 542 -28.58 15.87 -0.54
CA SER A 542 -29.74 15.42 -1.33
C SER A 542 -31.00 15.61 -0.51
N VAL A 543 -32.10 16.07 -1.11
CA VAL A 543 -33.36 16.28 -0.38
C VAL A 543 -34.21 15.01 -0.34
N SER A 544 -35.00 14.84 0.72
CA SER A 544 -35.95 13.72 0.90
C SER A 544 -37.20 14.15 1.67
N ASN A 545 -38.11 13.21 1.90
CA ASN A 545 -39.16 13.32 2.91
C ASN A 545 -38.89 12.28 4.02
N PRO A 546 -38.16 12.65 5.10
CA PRO A 546 -37.81 11.73 6.18
C PRO A 546 -39.04 11.27 6.97
N ALA A 547 -38.98 10.08 7.59
CA ALA A 547 -40.05 9.65 8.50
C ALA A 547 -39.94 10.36 9.88
N ALA A 548 -41.08 10.62 10.52
CA ALA A 548 -41.12 11.19 11.86
C ALA A 548 -40.51 10.24 12.93
N VAL A 549 -39.72 10.79 13.84
CA VAL A 549 -38.98 10.03 14.86
C VAL A 549 -39.52 10.34 16.25
N THR A 550 -39.69 9.33 17.10
CA THR A 550 -40.10 9.52 18.51
C THR A 550 -38.96 9.13 19.47
N ILE A 551 -38.51 10.11 20.25
CA ILE A 551 -37.50 9.96 21.31
C ILE A 551 -38.18 9.95 22.67
N THR A 552 -37.65 9.17 23.62
CA THR A 552 -38.05 9.21 25.04
C THR A 552 -36.94 9.84 25.87
N ASN A 553 -37.29 10.82 26.70
CA ASN A 553 -36.38 11.51 27.61
C ASN A 553 -36.89 11.37 29.05
N THR A 554 -36.05 11.69 30.03
CA THR A 554 -36.34 11.59 31.46
C THR A 554 -35.91 12.84 32.20
N VAL A 555 -36.78 13.37 33.08
CA VAL A 555 -36.46 14.43 34.04
C VAL A 555 -36.18 13.85 35.42
N ARG A 556 -35.27 14.46 36.21
CA ARG A 556 -35.03 14.06 37.61
C ARG A 556 -34.78 15.24 38.54
N ASN A 557 -35.53 15.26 39.63
CA ASN A 557 -35.22 16.09 40.78
C ASN A 557 -34.07 15.47 41.61
N THR A 558 -32.94 16.16 41.80
CA THR A 558 -31.82 15.70 42.66
C THR A 558 -31.77 16.37 44.03
N VAL A 559 -32.60 17.38 44.28
CA VAL A 559 -32.61 18.13 45.54
C VAL A 559 -33.62 17.55 46.53
N ALA A 560 -33.48 17.90 47.81
CA ALA A 560 -34.26 17.32 48.92
C ALA A 560 -35.68 17.93 49.06
N THR A 561 -36.09 18.82 48.17
CA THR A 561 -37.42 19.48 48.17
C THR A 561 -38.19 19.12 46.90
N ASN A 562 -39.52 19.21 46.94
CA ASN A 562 -40.33 19.11 45.72
C ASN A 562 -39.95 20.20 44.72
N LEU A 563 -40.03 19.87 43.43
CA LEU A 563 -40.12 20.83 42.34
C LEU A 563 -41.56 20.79 41.82
N ASP A 564 -42.35 21.80 42.12
CA ASP A 564 -43.75 21.92 41.68
C ASP A 564 -43.84 22.62 40.31
N ASN A 565 -44.96 22.45 39.60
CA ASN A 565 -45.22 23.08 38.29
C ASN A 565 -44.11 22.87 37.22
N VAL A 566 -43.51 21.67 37.18
CA VAL A 566 -42.50 21.32 36.16
C VAL A 566 -43.17 21.15 34.79
N LYS A 567 -42.63 21.83 33.78
CA LYS A 567 -43.14 21.85 32.38
C LYS A 567 -42.05 21.54 31.36
N LEU A 568 -42.51 21.20 30.15
CA LEU A 568 -41.68 20.82 29.01
C LEU A 568 -42.03 21.66 27.78
N LEU A 569 -41.01 22.21 27.13
CA LEU A 569 -41.12 22.98 25.88
C LEU A 569 -39.96 22.65 24.93
N PRO A 570 -40.19 22.62 23.59
CA PRO A 570 -39.08 22.75 22.65
C PRO A 570 -38.58 24.20 22.66
N PHE A 571 -37.28 24.41 22.49
CA PHE A 571 -36.67 25.73 22.59
C PHE A 571 -35.70 26.02 21.43
N ALA A 572 -35.64 27.29 21.00
CA ALA A 572 -34.83 27.65 19.84
C ALA A 572 -33.32 27.47 20.11
N PRO A 573 -32.54 26.79 19.24
CA PRO A 573 -31.11 26.52 19.46
C PRO A 573 -30.26 27.71 19.89
N ASN A 574 -30.37 28.84 19.20
CA ASN A 574 -29.58 30.04 19.51
C ASN A 574 -29.92 30.60 20.90
N ALA A 575 -31.18 30.47 21.34
CA ALA A 575 -31.63 30.92 22.65
C ALA A 575 -31.20 29.96 23.78
N ALA A 576 -31.13 28.65 23.52
CA ALA A 576 -30.60 27.68 24.46
C ALA A 576 -29.09 27.89 24.70
N ASN A 577 -28.29 28.00 23.62
CA ASN A 577 -26.85 28.29 23.68
C ASN A 577 -26.53 29.53 24.55
N ALA A 578 -27.34 30.58 24.43
CA ALA A 578 -27.17 31.84 25.16
C ALA A 578 -27.41 31.74 26.67
N LEU A 579 -28.04 30.66 27.16
CA LEU A 579 -28.37 30.44 28.56
C LEU A 579 -27.46 29.40 29.23
N THR A 580 -27.15 28.32 28.53
CA THR A 580 -26.45 27.15 29.11
C THR A 580 -24.93 27.19 28.91
N GLY A 581 -24.43 27.89 27.89
CA GLY A 581 -23.06 27.73 27.40
C GLY A 581 -22.79 26.36 26.75
N GLY A 582 -23.81 25.51 26.63
CA GLY A 582 -23.75 24.21 25.98
C GLY A 582 -24.12 24.25 24.49
N VAL A 583 -23.97 23.13 23.81
CA VAL A 583 -24.04 23.02 22.34
C VAL A 583 -25.40 22.49 21.85
N HIS A 584 -26.26 23.41 21.40
CA HIS A 584 -27.64 23.13 20.98
C HIS A 584 -27.88 23.25 19.46
N GLY A 585 -26.85 23.51 18.65
CA GLY A 585 -26.98 23.76 17.21
C GLY A 585 -27.31 25.23 16.89
N THR A 586 -27.96 25.49 15.74
CA THR A 586 -28.34 26.86 15.31
C THR A 586 -29.76 26.92 14.77
N ASN A 587 -30.41 28.09 14.83
CA ASN A 587 -31.76 28.27 14.31
C ASN A 587 -31.90 27.95 12.81
N ALA A 588 -30.92 28.34 11.99
CA ALA A 588 -30.92 28.03 10.55
C ALA A 588 -30.64 26.54 10.25
N GLY A 589 -30.25 25.76 11.27
CA GLY A 589 -30.01 24.33 11.16
C GLY A 589 -31.28 23.48 11.22
N ILE A 590 -32.44 24.02 11.58
CA ILE A 590 -33.72 23.31 11.59
C ILE A 590 -34.57 23.80 10.39
N PRO A 591 -35.09 22.92 9.52
CA PRO A 591 -35.95 23.33 8.40
C PRO A 591 -37.25 23.98 8.86
N ASP A 592 -37.65 25.07 8.20
CA ASP A 592 -38.95 25.71 8.39
C ASP A 592 -40.09 24.72 8.08
N GLY A 593 -41.07 24.64 8.98
CA GLY A 593 -42.17 23.66 8.90
C GLY A 593 -41.90 22.34 9.65
N THR A 594 -40.74 22.15 10.27
CA THR A 594 -40.51 21.05 11.23
C THR A 594 -41.56 21.10 12.33
N THR A 595 -42.21 19.98 12.64
CA THR A 595 -43.15 19.89 13.77
C THR A 595 -42.57 19.07 14.92
N VAL A 596 -42.87 19.49 16.15
CA VAL A 596 -42.45 18.82 17.38
C VAL A 596 -43.66 18.57 18.26
N THR A 597 -43.92 17.32 18.60
CA THR A 597 -45.02 16.89 19.45
C THR A 597 -44.48 16.34 20.76
N ILE A 598 -44.75 17.00 21.89
CA ILE A 598 -44.39 16.50 23.23
C ILE A 598 -45.60 15.77 23.83
N ARG A 599 -45.37 14.62 24.48
CA ARG A 599 -46.41 13.81 25.15
C ARG A 599 -46.00 13.35 26.54
N PHE A 600 -46.94 13.43 27.49
CA PHE A 600 -46.82 12.85 28.84
C PHE A 600 -48.21 12.38 29.33
N GLY A 601 -48.36 11.07 29.56
CA GLY A 601 -49.66 10.48 29.86
C GLY A 601 -50.66 10.73 28.73
N THR A 602 -51.76 11.41 29.03
CA THR A 602 -52.78 11.84 28.04
C THR A 602 -52.55 13.25 27.49
N GLN A 603 -51.59 14.00 28.01
CA GLN A 603 -51.27 15.35 27.52
C GLN A 603 -50.46 15.26 26.21
N THR A 604 -50.80 16.11 25.25
CA THR A 604 -50.08 16.29 23.98
C THR A 604 -50.02 17.79 23.68
N ALA A 605 -48.86 18.28 23.26
CA ALA A 605 -48.69 19.64 22.73
C ALA A 605 -47.87 19.60 21.45
N VAL A 606 -48.34 20.27 20.39
CA VAL A 606 -47.71 20.32 19.07
C VAL A 606 -47.20 21.73 18.80
N TYR A 607 -45.98 21.83 18.25
CA TYR A 607 -45.30 23.07 17.90
C TYR A 607 -44.81 22.99 16.45
N THR A 608 -44.94 24.08 15.70
CA THR A 608 -44.33 24.24 14.37
C THR A 608 -43.13 25.18 14.45
N TYR A 609 -42.03 24.83 13.79
CA TYR A 609 -40.81 25.62 13.76
C TYR A 609 -40.74 26.59 12.57
N THR A 610 -40.22 27.79 12.82
CA THR A 610 -39.60 28.64 11.79
C THR A 610 -38.31 29.26 12.32
N ALA A 611 -37.29 29.44 11.47
CA ALA A 611 -36.00 30.01 11.86
C ALA A 611 -36.11 31.44 12.43
N ALA A 612 -37.12 32.19 11.97
CA ALA A 612 -37.41 33.56 12.41
C ALA A 612 -38.28 33.63 13.68
N GLY A 613 -39.24 32.71 13.86
CA GLY A 613 -40.20 32.72 14.98
C GLY A 613 -39.89 31.75 16.12
N GLY A 614 -38.97 30.80 15.92
CA GLY A 614 -38.76 29.67 16.83
C GLY A 614 -39.90 28.65 16.76
N PHE A 615 -40.14 27.94 17.85
CA PHE A 615 -41.24 26.99 18.00
C PHE A 615 -42.52 27.71 18.43
N ALA A 616 -43.52 27.78 17.54
CA ALA A 616 -44.84 28.30 17.85
C ALA A 616 -45.81 27.15 18.18
N PRO A 617 -46.54 27.18 19.31
CA PRO A 617 -47.55 26.16 19.61
C PRO A 617 -48.72 26.25 18.63
N GLU A 618 -49.27 25.11 18.24
CA GLU A 618 -50.56 25.07 17.55
C GLU A 618 -51.67 25.61 18.47
N ALA A 619 -52.66 26.29 17.88
CA ALA A 619 -53.66 27.03 18.63
C ALA A 619 -54.43 26.13 19.62
N ALA A 620 -54.54 26.61 20.87
CA ALA A 620 -55.16 25.94 22.01
C ALA A 620 -54.42 24.72 22.62
N ASN A 621 -53.17 24.44 22.24
CA ASN A 621 -52.31 23.49 22.96
C ASN A 621 -51.53 24.19 24.10
N PRO A 622 -51.83 23.96 25.40
CA PRO A 622 -50.96 24.37 26.49
C PRO A 622 -49.68 23.50 26.54
N PRO A 623 -48.61 23.94 27.21
CA PRO A 623 -47.41 23.12 27.41
C PRO A 623 -47.72 21.83 28.18
N VAL A 624 -46.90 20.81 27.94
CA VAL A 624 -47.01 19.56 28.70
C VAL A 624 -46.48 19.78 30.11
N ALA A 625 -47.32 19.55 31.11
CA ALA A 625 -46.97 19.66 32.52
C ALA A 625 -46.69 18.28 33.14
N ILE A 626 -45.52 18.12 33.74
CA ILE A 626 -45.20 16.99 34.63
C ILE A 626 -45.88 17.18 36.00
N GLY A 627 -46.05 18.44 36.43
CA GLY A 627 -46.63 18.79 37.73
C GLY A 627 -45.55 18.77 38.83
N THR A 628 -45.79 18.04 39.92
CA THR A 628 -44.85 17.92 41.04
C THR A 628 -43.87 16.77 40.83
N LEU A 629 -42.56 17.07 40.84
CA LEU A 629 -41.48 16.11 41.00
C LEU A 629 -40.97 16.11 42.45
N THR A 630 -41.28 15.06 43.18
CA THR A 630 -40.75 14.83 44.54
C THR A 630 -39.24 14.51 44.51
N PRO A 631 -38.50 14.65 45.63
CA PRO A 631 -37.06 14.36 45.69
C PRO A 631 -36.68 13.00 45.11
N ASN A 632 -35.67 12.96 44.23
CA ASN A 632 -35.22 11.78 43.49
C ASN A 632 -36.24 11.12 42.54
N GLN A 633 -37.44 11.68 42.39
CA GLN A 633 -38.41 11.19 41.41
C GLN A 633 -37.90 11.41 39.99
N GLN A 634 -38.14 10.39 39.16
CA GLN A 634 -37.91 10.43 37.72
C GLN A 634 -39.26 10.30 37.00
N GLN A 635 -39.40 11.01 35.88
CA GLN A 635 -40.55 10.86 34.98
C GLN A 635 -40.06 10.87 33.54
N SER A 636 -40.59 9.97 32.71
CA SER A 636 -40.26 9.91 31.29
C SER A 636 -41.36 10.51 30.42
N TYR A 637 -40.96 11.19 29.36
CA TYR A 637 -41.84 11.85 28.39
C TYR A 637 -41.38 11.56 26.97
N GLN A 638 -42.28 11.68 26.01
CA GLN A 638 -41.98 11.43 24.59
C GLN A 638 -41.95 12.74 23.80
N VAL A 639 -41.08 12.78 22.80
CA VAL A 639 -40.96 13.87 21.82
C VAL A 639 -40.92 13.26 20.43
N THR A 640 -41.95 13.49 19.63
CA THR A 640 -41.97 13.16 18.20
C THR A 640 -41.52 14.38 17.40
N VAL A 641 -40.55 14.21 16.51
CA VAL A 641 -40.06 15.23 15.58
C VAL A 641 -40.38 14.79 14.16
N ASP A 642 -41.01 15.65 13.38
CA ASP A 642 -41.35 15.43 11.98
C ASP A 642 -40.69 16.52 11.12
N LEU A 643 -39.79 16.10 10.22
CA LEU A 643 -39.02 16.99 9.35
C LEU A 643 -39.74 17.13 8.00
N PRO A 644 -39.86 18.33 7.42
CA PRO A 644 -40.67 18.55 6.25
C PRO A 644 -40.08 17.91 4.98
N ALA A 645 -40.93 17.63 4.00
CA ALA A 645 -40.50 17.25 2.66
C ALA A 645 -39.54 18.29 2.07
N GLY A 646 -38.47 17.84 1.45
CA GLY A 646 -37.37 18.70 0.98
C GLY A 646 -36.21 18.83 1.98
N THR A 647 -36.24 18.11 3.10
CA THR A 647 -35.16 18.12 4.10
C THR A 647 -33.87 17.48 3.56
N PRO A 648 -32.70 18.13 3.70
CA PRO A 648 -31.40 17.54 3.33
C PRO A 648 -31.03 16.28 4.13
N GLN A 649 -30.45 15.31 3.42
CA GLN A 649 -29.94 14.04 3.95
C GLN A 649 -28.49 14.14 4.45
N ILE A 650 -28.11 13.21 5.33
CA ILE A 650 -26.77 13.09 5.93
C ILE A 650 -26.38 14.40 6.64
N GLN A 651 -27.28 14.83 7.53
CA GLN A 651 -27.16 16.00 8.40
C GLN A 651 -27.90 15.74 9.72
N GLY A 652 -27.38 16.26 10.83
CA GLY A 652 -28.02 16.20 12.14
C GLY A 652 -28.87 17.44 12.46
N TYR A 653 -30.13 17.22 12.83
CA TYR A 653 -31.10 18.25 13.19
C TYR A 653 -31.31 18.26 14.71
N THR A 654 -30.78 19.26 15.41
CA THR A 654 -30.86 19.34 16.88
C THR A 654 -32.09 20.12 17.34
N ILE A 655 -32.93 19.47 18.16
CA ILE A 655 -34.13 20.03 18.79
C ILE A 655 -33.91 20.06 20.32
N PRO A 656 -33.57 21.22 20.90
CA PRO A 656 -33.44 21.37 22.35
C PRO A 656 -34.80 21.30 23.04
N ILE A 657 -34.89 20.53 24.12
CA ILE A 657 -36.07 20.43 24.98
C ILE A 657 -35.69 20.90 26.38
N VAL A 658 -36.35 21.95 26.86
CA VAL A 658 -36.18 22.45 28.23
C VAL A 658 -37.19 21.81 29.17
N ALA A 659 -36.69 21.29 30.29
CA ALA A 659 -37.46 20.99 31.47
C ALA A 659 -37.20 22.09 32.51
N PHE A 660 -38.25 22.73 33.01
CA PHE A 660 -38.14 23.86 33.93
C PHE A 660 -39.28 23.89 34.95
N VAL A 661 -39.02 24.53 36.09
CA VAL A 661 -40.05 24.94 37.05
C VAL A 661 -40.64 26.26 36.57
N ASP A 662 -41.90 26.26 36.14
CA ASP A 662 -42.64 27.47 35.78
C ASP A 662 -43.06 28.22 37.07
N ASN A 663 -42.36 29.31 37.38
CA ASN A 663 -42.53 30.03 38.65
C ASN A 663 -43.63 31.10 38.60
N ASP A 664 -44.08 31.54 37.42
CA ASP A 664 -45.04 32.64 37.24
C ASP A 664 -46.39 32.20 36.64
N SER A 665 -46.52 30.92 36.30
CA SER A 665 -47.66 30.30 35.61
C SER A 665 -47.93 30.85 34.20
N SER A 666 -46.93 31.46 33.56
CA SER A 666 -47.04 32.04 32.21
C SER A 666 -47.25 31.01 31.10
N ASN A 667 -46.98 29.72 31.35
CA ASN A 667 -46.92 28.66 30.32
C ASN A 667 -45.84 28.91 29.26
N SER A 668 -44.84 29.72 29.57
CA SER A 668 -43.65 29.98 28.73
C SER A 668 -42.40 29.77 29.58
N PHE A 669 -41.26 29.47 28.96
CA PHE A 669 -39.98 29.45 29.68
C PHE A 669 -39.32 30.84 29.61
N VAL A 670 -39.03 31.41 30.77
CA VAL A 670 -38.34 32.70 30.92
C VAL A 670 -37.23 32.55 31.96
N ALA A 671 -35.99 32.37 31.53
CA ALA A 671 -34.86 32.02 32.41
C ALA A 671 -34.56 33.01 33.55
N THR A 672 -35.09 34.23 33.52
CA THR A 672 -34.99 35.20 34.63
C THR A 672 -35.98 34.95 35.78
N THR A 673 -37.08 34.24 35.52
CA THR A 673 -38.08 33.82 36.52
C THR A 673 -37.98 32.33 36.81
N ASP A 674 -37.72 31.52 35.79
CA ASP A 674 -37.64 30.06 35.85
C ASP A 674 -36.19 29.60 36.04
N THR A 675 -35.64 29.83 37.23
CA THR A 675 -34.21 29.64 37.51
C THR A 675 -33.78 28.19 37.75
N VAL A 676 -34.73 27.25 37.81
CA VAL A 676 -34.48 25.81 37.95
C VAL A 676 -34.87 25.13 36.63
N TYR A 677 -33.87 24.90 35.78
CA TYR A 677 -34.06 24.33 34.44
C TYR A 677 -32.88 23.46 34.00
N ASN A 678 -33.17 22.52 33.10
CA ASN A 678 -32.18 21.74 32.38
C ASN A 678 -32.63 21.49 30.93
N PHE A 679 -31.69 21.49 29.99
CA PHE A 679 -31.90 21.22 28.58
C PHE A 679 -31.28 19.87 28.14
N THR A 680 -32.05 19.10 27.37
CA THR A 680 -31.57 17.95 26.60
C THR A 680 -31.75 18.19 25.10
N ASN A 681 -30.92 17.56 24.27
CA ASN A 681 -30.90 17.73 22.81
C ASN A 681 -31.40 16.46 22.09
N ASN A 682 -32.53 16.56 21.41
CA ASN A 682 -33.02 15.50 20.53
C ASN A 682 -32.46 15.73 19.12
N ARG A 683 -31.58 14.84 18.64
CA ARG A 683 -30.88 14.99 17.35
C ARG A 683 -31.35 13.97 16.32
N ILE A 684 -31.96 14.43 15.24
CA ILE A 684 -32.53 13.59 14.17
C ILE A 684 -31.60 13.54 12.96
N TYR A 685 -31.37 12.36 12.40
CA TYR A 685 -30.49 12.16 11.25
C TYR A 685 -31.18 11.37 10.12
N PRO A 686 -31.58 12.03 9.00
CA PRO A 686 -32.04 11.37 7.78
C PRO A 686 -30.86 10.69 7.06
N GLY A 687 -30.57 9.46 7.49
CA GLY A 687 -29.28 8.80 7.29
C GLY A 687 -28.14 9.43 8.12
N PHE A 688 -27.17 8.62 8.55
CA PHE A 688 -26.07 9.07 9.43
C PHE A 688 -24.68 8.54 9.05
N ILE A 689 -24.56 7.74 7.98
CA ILE A 689 -23.27 7.36 7.40
C ILE A 689 -23.10 8.11 6.08
N ASN A 690 -22.11 9.00 6.01
CA ASN A 690 -21.71 9.68 4.78
C ASN A 690 -20.75 8.81 3.97
N LEU A 691 -20.97 8.69 2.66
CA LEU A 691 -20.06 8.04 1.71
C LEU A 691 -19.63 9.07 0.65
N VAL A 692 -18.33 9.36 0.60
CA VAL A 692 -17.73 10.24 -0.42
C VAL A 692 -16.75 9.42 -1.24
N LYS A 693 -16.80 9.55 -2.57
CA LYS A 693 -15.91 8.83 -3.47
C LYS A 693 -15.07 9.81 -4.29
N ALA A 694 -13.77 9.60 -4.26
CA ALA A 694 -12.80 10.36 -5.02
C ALA A 694 -11.85 9.40 -5.73
N ALA A 695 -11.09 9.92 -6.69
CA ALA A 695 -10.10 9.17 -7.44
C ALA A 695 -8.88 10.04 -7.74
N ARG A 696 -7.81 9.39 -8.17
CA ARG A 696 -6.60 9.99 -8.71
C ARG A 696 -6.03 9.15 -9.84
N ILE A 697 -5.36 9.80 -10.78
CA ILE A 697 -4.65 9.14 -11.87
C ILE A 697 -3.17 9.08 -11.49
N LEU A 698 -2.57 7.89 -11.55
CA LEU A 698 -1.15 7.67 -11.33
C LEU A 698 -0.50 7.17 -12.62
N ASP A 699 0.74 7.56 -12.86
CA ASP A 699 1.52 7.11 -14.01
C ASP A 699 1.89 5.62 -13.90
N ARG A 700 2.53 5.07 -14.94
CA ARG A 700 2.88 3.65 -15.11
C ARG A 700 3.78 3.08 -14.01
N ASP A 701 4.44 3.93 -13.21
CA ASP A 701 5.18 3.54 -12.01
C ASP A 701 4.27 3.19 -10.80
N GLY A 702 3.00 3.61 -10.82
CA GLY A 702 2.05 3.45 -9.74
C GLY A 702 2.33 4.35 -8.52
N THR A 703 3.18 5.37 -8.64
CA THR A 703 3.57 6.26 -7.53
C THR A 703 3.48 7.74 -7.93
N THR A 704 3.85 8.10 -9.15
CA THR A 704 3.75 9.46 -9.68
C THR A 704 2.30 9.83 -9.91
N GLN A 705 1.80 10.84 -9.19
CA GLN A 705 0.43 11.33 -9.34
C GLN A 705 0.34 12.34 -10.49
N LEU A 706 -0.46 12.00 -11.51
CA LEU A 706 -0.71 12.85 -12.68
C LEU A 706 -1.89 13.80 -12.44
N GLU A 707 -2.95 13.32 -11.77
CA GLU A 707 -4.09 14.15 -11.40
C GLU A 707 -4.70 13.70 -10.05
N PRO A 708 -5.03 14.61 -9.12
CA PRO A 708 -4.79 16.07 -9.15
C PRO A 708 -3.30 16.44 -9.22
N ALA A 709 -2.96 17.51 -9.94
CA ALA A 709 -1.59 18.02 -9.95
C ALA A 709 -1.28 18.80 -8.66
N GLY A 710 -0.20 18.43 -7.96
CA GLY A 710 0.25 19.12 -6.75
C GLY A 710 1.22 18.29 -5.91
N PRO A 711 1.85 18.88 -4.88
CA PRO A 711 2.71 18.15 -3.96
C PRO A 711 1.87 17.29 -2.99
N GLY A 712 2.18 16.00 -2.91
CA GLY A 712 1.57 15.05 -1.97
C GLY A 712 0.37 14.28 -2.52
N LEU A 713 0.02 13.18 -1.84
CA LEU A 713 -1.08 12.30 -2.23
C LEU A 713 -2.42 13.02 -2.05
N SER A 714 -3.21 13.13 -3.11
CA SER A 714 -4.54 13.76 -3.07
C SER A 714 -5.52 13.09 -4.03
N TYR A 715 -6.81 13.24 -3.77
CA TYR A 715 -7.90 12.67 -4.56
C TYR A 715 -8.93 13.75 -4.89
N THR A 716 -9.60 13.63 -6.03
CA THR A 716 -10.73 14.50 -6.44
C THR A 716 -11.92 13.67 -6.89
N ASN A 717 -13.13 14.21 -6.75
CA ASN A 717 -14.34 13.61 -7.34
C ASN A 717 -14.57 14.06 -8.80
N SER A 718 -13.79 15.03 -9.27
CA SER A 718 -13.94 15.69 -10.58
C SER A 718 -12.60 15.67 -11.31
N LEU A 719 -12.26 14.51 -11.89
CA LEU A 719 -11.08 14.34 -12.74
C LEU A 719 -11.37 14.92 -14.14
N THR A 720 -10.35 15.53 -14.74
CA THR A 720 -10.41 16.17 -16.07
C THR A 720 -9.39 15.57 -17.04
N GLY A 721 -8.29 15.04 -16.50
CA GLY A 721 -7.32 14.23 -17.20
C GLY A 721 -7.85 12.84 -17.53
N ARG A 722 -7.05 12.13 -18.32
CA ARG A 722 -7.40 10.85 -18.90
C ARG A 722 -6.24 9.88 -18.68
N PRO A 723 -6.43 8.75 -17.98
CA PRO A 723 -5.41 7.73 -17.91
C PRO A 723 -5.20 7.13 -19.30
N GLN A 724 -3.93 6.96 -19.66
CA GLN A 724 -3.53 6.07 -20.73
C GLN A 724 -3.76 4.61 -20.30
N PRO A 725 -3.94 3.67 -21.23
CA PRO A 725 -3.75 2.25 -20.96
C PRO A 725 -2.43 1.99 -20.21
N GLY A 726 -2.44 1.04 -19.28
CA GLY A 726 -1.31 0.76 -18.40
C GLY A 726 -1.12 1.74 -17.22
N GLN A 727 -1.68 2.96 -17.28
CA GLN A 727 -1.71 3.87 -16.12
C GLN A 727 -2.80 3.44 -15.11
N PHE A 728 -2.70 3.96 -13.89
CA PHE A 728 -3.57 3.55 -12.79
C PHE A 728 -4.65 4.58 -12.50
N VAL A 729 -5.83 4.09 -12.15
CA VAL A 729 -6.83 4.85 -11.40
C VAL A 729 -6.91 4.29 -10.00
N GLU A 730 -6.63 5.10 -9.00
CA GLU A 730 -6.81 4.74 -7.61
C GLU A 730 -8.03 5.45 -7.04
N TYR A 731 -9.00 4.66 -6.57
CA TYR A 731 -10.23 5.15 -5.96
C TYR A 731 -10.10 5.13 -4.45
N GLN A 732 -10.58 6.19 -3.80
CA GLN A 732 -10.78 6.26 -2.36
C GLN A 732 -12.27 6.48 -2.08
N ILE A 733 -12.85 5.65 -1.21
CA ILE A 733 -14.16 5.86 -0.62
C ILE A 733 -13.94 6.21 0.83
N THR A 734 -14.23 7.44 1.20
CA THR A 734 -14.25 7.86 2.60
C THR A 734 -15.65 7.63 3.14
N TYR A 735 -15.73 6.90 4.26
CA TYR A 735 -16.96 6.71 5.01
C TYR A 735 -16.84 7.38 6.39
N GLN A 736 -17.90 8.00 6.87
CA GLN A 736 -17.93 8.66 8.18
C GLN A 736 -19.30 8.50 8.83
N ASN A 737 -19.32 8.12 10.10
CA ASN A 737 -20.51 8.29 10.94
C ASN A 737 -20.59 9.75 11.40
N ILE A 738 -21.57 10.50 10.89
CA ILE A 738 -21.70 11.95 11.15
C ILE A 738 -22.41 12.29 12.47
N SER A 739 -22.87 11.29 13.22
CA SER A 739 -23.58 11.54 14.48
C SER A 739 -22.64 12.02 15.60
N GLU A 740 -23.18 12.76 16.57
CA GLU A 740 -22.38 13.29 17.69
C GLU A 740 -21.81 12.17 18.57
N ILE A 741 -20.55 12.31 19.00
CA ILE A 741 -19.87 11.40 19.93
C ILE A 741 -20.08 11.81 21.39
N GLN A 742 -20.01 10.83 22.30
CA GLN A 742 -19.92 11.09 23.74
C GLN A 742 -18.60 11.84 24.05
N PRO A 743 -18.62 13.03 24.68
CA PRO A 743 -17.40 13.69 25.15
C PRO A 743 -16.67 12.88 26.23
N ALA A 744 -15.35 12.99 26.25
CA ALA A 744 -14.47 12.30 27.19
C ALA A 744 -14.69 12.68 28.68
N SER A 745 -15.31 13.83 28.94
CA SER A 745 -15.67 14.32 30.28
C SER A 745 -17.06 13.87 30.76
N GLY A 746 -17.82 13.14 29.93
CA GLY A 746 -19.21 12.81 30.20
C GLY A 746 -19.57 11.34 29.97
N GLY A 747 -20.82 10.99 30.29
CA GLY A 747 -21.42 9.71 29.97
C GLY A 747 -22.95 9.84 29.86
N GLY A 748 -23.62 8.80 29.35
CA GLY A 748 -25.07 8.67 29.41
C GLY A 748 -25.87 9.15 28.20
N ASN A 749 -25.23 9.74 27.19
CA ASN A 749 -25.91 10.11 25.94
C ASN A 749 -26.30 8.88 25.11
N VAL A 750 -27.35 8.99 24.29
CA VAL A 750 -27.68 7.95 23.31
C VAL A 750 -26.97 8.24 21.99
N LEU A 751 -26.13 7.29 21.58
CA LEU A 751 -25.27 7.35 20.41
C LEU A 751 -25.87 6.56 19.24
N LEU A 752 -25.61 7.00 18.00
CA LEU A 752 -25.90 6.20 16.81
C LEU A 752 -24.62 5.50 16.36
N THR A 753 -24.54 4.20 16.61
CA THR A 753 -23.46 3.35 16.08
C THR A 753 -23.93 2.69 14.80
N GLY A 754 -23.17 2.82 13.71
CA GLY A 754 -23.45 2.13 12.47
C GLY A 754 -23.01 0.67 12.58
N ASN A 755 -23.95 -0.23 12.82
CA ASN A 755 -23.70 -1.66 12.94
C ASN A 755 -23.73 -2.34 11.57
N SER A 756 -22.83 -3.30 11.36
CA SER A 756 -22.74 -4.09 10.12
C SER A 756 -22.74 -3.23 8.85
N LEU A 757 -21.93 -2.16 8.82
CA LEU A 757 -21.76 -1.32 7.64
C LEU A 757 -21.05 -2.12 6.54
N VAL A 758 -21.78 -2.47 5.49
CA VAL A 758 -21.26 -3.20 4.32
C VAL A 758 -21.14 -2.22 3.16
N ILE A 759 -19.92 -1.80 2.83
CA ILE A 759 -19.62 -1.01 1.63
C ILE A 759 -19.42 -1.98 0.46
N ASN A 760 -20.22 -1.83 -0.59
CA ASN A 760 -20.23 -2.67 -1.77
C ASN A 760 -19.91 -1.84 -3.03
N GLU A 761 -18.83 -2.25 -3.69
CA GLU A 761 -18.23 -1.64 -4.87
C GLU A 761 -18.23 -2.67 -6.00
N ASN A 762 -19.27 -2.67 -6.83
CA ASN A 762 -19.44 -3.64 -7.91
C ASN A 762 -19.26 -2.96 -9.27
N GLY A 763 -18.18 -3.29 -9.98
CA GLY A 763 -17.80 -2.67 -11.25
C GLY A 763 -18.53 -3.19 -12.47
N ALA A 764 -19.30 -4.28 -12.32
CA ALA A 764 -20.14 -4.87 -13.36
C ALA A 764 -21.64 -4.59 -13.15
N ALA A 765 -22.01 -3.87 -12.08
CA ALA A 765 -23.39 -3.48 -11.81
C ALA A 765 -23.62 -2.01 -12.15
N ALA A 766 -24.65 -1.73 -12.95
CA ALA A 766 -25.00 -0.37 -13.35
C ALA A 766 -25.17 0.57 -12.13
N PRO A 767 -24.65 1.81 -12.18
CA PRO A 767 -24.10 2.50 -13.35
C PRO A 767 -22.59 2.23 -13.60
N ASN A 768 -21.94 1.38 -12.81
CA ASN A 768 -20.50 1.19 -12.90
C ASN A 768 -20.10 0.41 -14.16
N THR A 769 -18.96 0.79 -14.75
CA THR A 769 -18.40 0.17 -15.96
C THR A 769 -16.96 -0.33 -15.77
N TRP A 770 -16.34 -0.06 -14.62
CA TRP A 770 -14.89 -0.19 -14.44
C TRP A 770 -14.36 -1.63 -14.48
N ALA A 771 -15.18 -2.66 -14.25
CA ALA A 771 -14.69 -4.04 -14.12
C ALA A 771 -14.14 -4.63 -15.43
N ASP A 772 -14.73 -4.28 -16.57
CA ASP A 772 -14.37 -4.89 -17.87
C ASP A 772 -13.23 -4.14 -18.58
N ILE A 773 -13.01 -2.88 -18.20
CA ILE A 773 -12.06 -1.93 -18.81
C ILE A 773 -10.86 -1.63 -17.89
N THR A 774 -10.81 -2.22 -16.70
CA THR A 774 -9.67 -2.09 -15.81
C THR A 774 -9.37 -3.39 -15.05
N THR A 775 -8.09 -3.64 -14.82
CA THR A 775 -7.59 -4.84 -14.14
C THR A 775 -7.24 -4.55 -12.68
N HIS A 776 -7.46 -5.54 -11.81
CA HIS A 776 -7.11 -5.45 -10.40
C HIS A 776 -5.60 -5.30 -10.18
N ARG A 777 -5.24 -4.40 -9.25
CA ARG A 777 -3.91 -4.30 -8.67
C ARG A 777 -4.00 -4.44 -7.16
N GLN A 778 -2.99 -5.10 -6.62
CA GLN A 778 -2.77 -5.25 -5.18
C GLN A 778 -2.55 -3.91 -4.49
N ASN A 779 -2.57 -3.96 -3.16
CA ASN A 779 -2.65 -2.86 -2.22
C ASN A 779 -4.06 -2.26 -2.17
N THR A 780 -5.08 -3.12 -2.22
CA THR A 780 -6.42 -2.74 -1.76
C THR A 780 -6.42 -2.67 -0.24
N VAL A 781 -6.67 -1.48 0.32
CA VAL A 781 -6.57 -1.22 1.75
C VAL A 781 -7.89 -0.68 2.28
N ALA A 782 -8.36 -1.24 3.38
CA ALA A 782 -9.41 -0.68 4.21
C ALA A 782 -8.85 -0.28 5.57
N THR A 783 -9.19 0.89 6.11
CA THR A 783 -8.77 1.30 7.46
C THR A 783 -9.51 0.58 8.57
N GLY A 784 -10.56 -0.17 8.23
CA GLY A 784 -11.30 -1.01 9.16
C GLY A 784 -12.33 -1.89 8.43
N GLY A 785 -12.74 -2.96 9.10
CA GLY A 785 -13.63 -3.98 8.55
C GLY A 785 -12.90 -5.17 7.92
N ILE A 786 -13.69 -6.14 7.47
CA ILE A 786 -13.22 -7.30 6.70
C ILE A 786 -13.49 -7.03 5.23
N LEU A 787 -12.42 -6.94 4.45
CA LEU A 787 -12.48 -6.82 3.00
C LEU A 787 -12.66 -8.21 2.36
N GLN A 788 -13.50 -8.28 1.33
CA GLN A 788 -13.76 -9.47 0.53
C GLN A 788 -13.79 -9.13 -0.95
N PHE A 789 -13.25 -10.04 -1.75
CA PHE A 789 -13.02 -9.87 -3.19
C PHE A 789 -13.88 -10.85 -3.98
N TYR A 790 -14.48 -10.40 -5.08
CA TYR A 790 -15.40 -11.22 -5.87
C TYR A 790 -15.14 -11.11 -7.38
N ASN A 791 -15.37 -12.23 -8.08
CA ASN A 791 -15.55 -12.27 -9.53
C ASN A 791 -17.03 -12.55 -9.82
N GLY A 792 -17.77 -11.53 -10.24
CA GLY A 792 -19.24 -11.57 -10.28
C GLY A 792 -19.83 -11.92 -8.92
N ALA A 793 -20.50 -13.08 -8.85
CA ALA A 793 -21.07 -13.63 -7.61
C ALA A 793 -20.10 -14.54 -6.82
N VAL A 794 -18.95 -14.93 -7.40
CA VAL A 794 -18.01 -15.88 -6.79
C VAL A 794 -17.09 -15.15 -5.80
N LEU A 795 -17.09 -15.57 -4.54
CA LEU A 795 -16.13 -15.10 -3.53
C LEU A 795 -14.75 -15.67 -3.82
N LEU A 796 -13.75 -14.79 -3.94
CA LEU A 796 -12.34 -15.14 -4.12
C LEU A 796 -11.62 -15.30 -2.77
N GLY A 797 -12.08 -14.59 -1.74
CA GLY A 797 -11.54 -14.64 -0.38
C GLY A 797 -11.47 -13.26 0.27
N SER A 798 -10.73 -13.18 1.37
CA SER A 798 -10.37 -11.94 2.08
C SER A 798 -8.89 -11.50 1.97
N PRO A 799 -7.91 -12.34 1.55
CA PRO A 799 -6.61 -11.84 1.11
C PRO A 799 -6.75 -11.06 -0.21
N ASP A 800 -5.98 -9.97 -0.37
CA ASP A 800 -5.93 -9.17 -1.59
C ASP A 800 -5.37 -10.02 -2.76
N PRO A 801 -6.16 -10.31 -3.81
CA PRO A 801 -5.75 -11.20 -4.89
C PRO A 801 -4.50 -10.70 -5.62
N ALA A 802 -3.79 -11.58 -6.33
CA ALA A 802 -2.64 -11.17 -7.13
C ALA A 802 -3.02 -10.08 -8.15
N SER A 803 -2.11 -9.13 -8.39
CA SER A 803 -2.27 -8.15 -9.49
C SER A 803 -2.50 -8.90 -10.82
N GLY A 804 -3.52 -8.51 -11.58
CA GLY A 804 -3.99 -9.27 -12.74
C GLY A 804 -5.23 -10.15 -12.49
N ALA A 805 -5.63 -10.37 -11.23
CA ALA A 805 -6.81 -11.18 -10.92
C ALA A 805 -8.12 -10.54 -11.44
N ALA A 806 -9.05 -11.38 -11.90
CA ALA A 806 -10.38 -10.96 -12.34
C ALA A 806 -11.29 -10.59 -11.15
N VAL A 807 -11.05 -9.43 -10.53
CA VAL A 807 -11.85 -8.93 -9.41
C VAL A 807 -12.80 -7.83 -9.89
N THR A 808 -14.09 -8.16 -9.99
CA THR A 808 -15.14 -7.25 -10.45
C THR A 808 -15.87 -6.56 -9.32
N ARG A 809 -15.67 -6.98 -8.05
CA ARG A 809 -16.37 -6.41 -6.89
C ARG A 809 -15.58 -6.49 -5.59
N TYR A 810 -15.60 -5.40 -4.82
CA TYR A 810 -15.11 -5.28 -3.45
C TYR A 810 -16.28 -5.18 -2.48
N VAL A 811 -16.16 -5.86 -1.34
CA VAL A 811 -17.10 -5.73 -0.22
C VAL A 811 -16.28 -5.50 1.05
N ASN A 812 -16.39 -4.34 1.67
CA ASN A 812 -15.82 -4.09 2.99
C ASN A 812 -16.92 -4.13 4.05
N THR A 813 -16.82 -5.07 5.00
CA THR A 813 -17.78 -5.23 6.11
C THR A 813 -17.17 -4.71 7.40
N ILE A 814 -17.58 -3.51 7.82
CA ILE A 814 -17.22 -2.91 9.10
C ILE A 814 -18.24 -3.38 10.15
N PRO A 815 -17.85 -4.16 11.17
CA PRO A 815 -18.81 -4.70 12.16
C PRO A 815 -19.53 -3.62 12.95
N SER A 816 -18.83 -2.52 13.25
CA SER A 816 -19.36 -1.39 14.02
C SER A 816 -18.58 -0.12 13.69
N LEU A 817 -19.28 1.00 13.49
CA LEU A 817 -18.71 2.32 13.24
C LEU A 817 -19.31 3.33 14.24
N ALA A 818 -18.55 3.65 15.27
CA ALA A 818 -18.96 4.60 16.32
C ALA A 818 -19.13 6.04 15.78
N PRO A 819 -19.88 6.92 16.48
CA PRO A 819 -20.03 8.33 16.11
C PRO A 819 -18.72 9.05 15.85
N GLN A 820 -18.72 9.99 14.91
CA GLN A 820 -17.56 10.74 14.39
C GLN A 820 -16.40 9.92 13.80
N VAL A 821 -16.39 8.58 13.96
CA VAL A 821 -15.35 7.73 13.36
C VAL A 821 -15.50 7.74 11.84
N SER A 822 -14.36 7.93 11.18
CA SER A 822 -14.21 7.83 9.74
C SER A 822 -13.26 6.70 9.36
N GLY A 823 -13.30 6.31 8.10
CA GLY A 823 -12.34 5.40 7.51
C GLY A 823 -12.36 5.49 5.99
N THR A 824 -11.46 4.75 5.35
CA THR A 824 -11.35 4.70 3.90
C THR A 824 -11.27 3.28 3.39
N LEU A 825 -11.91 3.02 2.25
CA LEU A 825 -11.60 1.90 1.36
C LEU A 825 -10.89 2.47 0.13
N THR A 826 -9.61 2.14 -0.03
CA THR A 826 -8.78 2.53 -1.18
C THR A 826 -8.53 1.30 -2.04
N PHE A 827 -8.77 1.39 -3.34
CA PHE A 827 -8.47 0.32 -4.29
C PHE A 827 -7.92 0.85 -5.60
N ARG A 828 -6.93 0.14 -6.14
CA ARG A 828 -6.21 0.54 -7.34
C ARG A 828 -6.61 -0.31 -8.54
N ARG A 829 -6.80 0.32 -9.69
CA ARG A 829 -7.06 -0.25 -11.01
C ARG A 829 -5.91 0.11 -11.95
N VAL A 830 -5.52 -0.78 -12.86
CA VAL A 830 -4.83 -0.37 -14.10
C VAL A 830 -5.87 -0.31 -15.21
N VAL A 831 -5.87 0.75 -16.01
CA VAL A 831 -6.64 0.78 -17.26
C VAL A 831 -6.07 -0.29 -18.17
N ASN A 832 -6.95 -1.21 -18.61
CA ASN A 832 -6.55 -2.32 -19.48
C ASN A 832 -5.89 -1.76 -20.72
#